data_AF-A0A937PN52-F1
#
_entry.id   AF-A0A937PN52-F1
#
_cell.length_a   1.000
_cell.length_b   1.000
_cell.length_c   1.000
_cell.angle_alpha   90.00
_cell.angle_beta   90.00
_cell.angle_gamma   90.00
#
_symmetry.space_group_name_H-M   'P 1'
#
loop_
_entity.id
_entity.type
_entity.pdbx_description
1 polymer ?
#
loop_
_entity_poly.entity_id
_entity_poly.type
_entity_poly.pdbx_seq_one_letter_code
_entity_poly.pdbx_strand_id
1 'polypeptide(L)'
;MLRLRLWPVVALAASLSAILSASARADQAPWFDAAWTVRRVVDAAAKPAGQAGDEVAVATFYTGGMARPGAADVRVAVQGRRLVKHRVLQAGPGDLVRVAFEVLPSLDRYYVYYGNPKAAADEALEIKRGVLLEVRSWQGGPQPDKLDQVQEAWRKARPVAADVVPNISFGHNPLADSNRTAMLHFVGWFVPTAPGTYSFATNSHGGSWLAIDGQLVVDWPGTHGPTRQAHRTKDVDLKPGLHRIDYWNISHGGATVAVAAVKRPDDKRYVPLPAEVFLPVVRAKLVEVDLRGETLVADFFPEHAGETWWPDQYAVRLHFRNLSRGVSERYGGAFQWDFGDGQTSAEAEPTHVYLLPGNYKVALQAGRGSASNTFQTTVHVDRDWSRQTAEKIDPAVQYAREVARYDLAKLGEANLALAVSLFEHEGLREPLIAAATEMAFARKGLDDKEVLRVGLLLGETLRAEKKYDEAVRAYERLEKRLGRCDRQAIAAIQIGETLLGDRYQYDAAERAYQRVLKEYGDAGVAWELRRVHIGLGDIWRHRGNGDKAREAYQQADAVKMDAQPPNVAAVRVGTLARYVEEYTRERDWEWAGKFLDDWAWEFPLAKLDGHWSLLRANMLTAMGRTDDALREVLDLVAANPHSPYAVRLLIVSAECYVTKGDREKARLMLQTAVEDYPEDAHRDEARRRLQALGGPVKTDAKAVG
;
A
#
# COMPACT_ATOMS: atom_id res chain seq x y z
N MET A 1 8.28 81.77 -35.77
CA MET A 1 6.91 81.57 -35.24
C MET A 1 6.17 80.64 -36.18
N LEU A 2 5.89 79.39 -35.80
CA LEU A 2 4.83 78.59 -36.42
C LEU A 2 4.45 77.49 -35.41
N ARG A 3 3.19 77.49 -34.96
CA ARG A 3 2.60 76.44 -34.12
C ARG A 3 2.10 75.32 -35.05
N LEU A 4 2.39 74.06 -34.72
CA LEU A 4 1.75 72.89 -35.35
C LEU A 4 1.18 71.95 -34.29
N ARG A 5 -0.05 71.51 -34.60
CA ARG A 5 -0.99 70.74 -33.78
C ARG A 5 -0.57 69.27 -33.67
N LEU A 6 -0.84 68.68 -32.52
CA LEU A 6 -0.89 67.23 -32.30
C LEU A 6 -2.35 66.75 -32.48
N TRP A 7 -2.52 65.58 -33.12
CA TRP A 7 -3.53 64.51 -32.90
C TRP A 7 -3.17 63.28 -33.79
N PRO A 8 -3.70 62.06 -33.51
CA PRO A 8 -2.88 60.89 -33.17
C PRO A 8 -2.70 59.83 -34.27
N VAL A 9 -1.62 59.05 -34.17
CA VAL A 9 -1.36 57.83 -34.94
C VAL A 9 -2.14 56.66 -34.33
N VAL A 10 -3.36 56.42 -34.81
CA VAL A 10 -4.10 55.16 -34.64
C VAL A 10 -3.99 54.40 -35.96
N ALA A 11 -2.93 53.61 -36.15
CA ALA A 11 -2.84 52.66 -37.28
C ALA A 11 -1.70 51.61 -37.22
N LEU A 12 -0.95 51.45 -36.12
CA LEU A 12 0.21 50.54 -36.09
C LEU A 12 0.19 49.43 -35.02
N ALA A 13 -0.95 49.19 -34.37
CA ALA A 13 -1.09 48.10 -33.38
C ALA A 13 -1.81 46.85 -33.94
N ALA A 14 -2.55 46.96 -35.05
CA ALA A 14 -3.30 45.83 -35.62
C ALA A 14 -2.43 44.91 -36.53
N SER A 15 -1.30 45.41 -37.03
CA SER A 15 -0.41 44.66 -37.92
C SER A 15 0.68 43.87 -37.17
N LEU A 16 1.08 44.28 -35.96
CA LEU A 16 2.05 43.48 -35.17
C LEU A 16 1.42 42.23 -34.53
N SER A 17 0.16 42.27 -34.08
CA SER A 17 -0.53 41.08 -33.56
C SER A 17 -0.90 40.07 -34.65
N ALA A 18 -1.13 40.51 -35.88
CA ALA A 18 -1.32 39.64 -37.04
C ALA A 18 -0.01 38.98 -37.50
N ILE A 19 1.13 39.67 -37.36
CA ILE A 19 2.45 39.12 -37.71
C ILE A 19 2.98 38.16 -36.62
N LEU A 20 2.69 38.42 -35.34
CA LEU A 20 3.00 37.50 -34.23
C LEU A 20 2.10 36.25 -34.19
N SER A 21 0.89 36.31 -34.77
CA SER A 21 0.02 35.13 -34.93
C SER A 21 0.20 34.41 -36.27
N ALA A 22 0.76 35.07 -37.29
CA ALA A 22 1.18 34.43 -38.54
C ALA A 22 2.55 33.75 -38.43
N SER A 23 3.48 34.27 -37.62
CA SER A 23 4.80 33.67 -37.41
C SER A 23 4.75 32.35 -36.62
N ALA A 24 3.75 32.13 -35.77
CA ALA A 24 3.56 30.85 -35.07
C ALA A 24 2.92 29.76 -35.97
N ARG A 25 2.37 30.12 -37.13
CA ARG A 25 1.74 29.18 -38.08
C ARG A 25 2.71 28.62 -39.13
N ALA A 26 3.90 29.19 -39.26
CA ALA A 26 4.86 28.81 -40.30
C ALA A 26 5.54 27.45 -40.07
N ASP A 27 5.49 26.89 -38.84
CA ASP A 27 6.15 25.63 -38.47
C ASP A 27 5.22 24.40 -38.42
N GLN A 28 3.92 24.55 -38.69
CA GLN A 28 3.01 23.41 -38.70
C GLN A 28 3.00 22.72 -40.06
N ALA A 29 3.49 21.47 -40.11
CA ALA A 29 3.38 20.63 -41.30
C ALA A 29 1.92 20.54 -41.76
N PRO A 30 1.65 20.38 -43.07
CA PRO A 30 0.30 20.17 -43.55
C PRO A 30 -0.31 18.88 -42.95
N TRP A 31 -1.63 18.84 -42.80
CA TRP A 31 -2.30 17.59 -42.45
C TRP A 31 -2.19 16.57 -43.60
N PHE A 32 -2.14 15.30 -43.25
CA PHE A 32 -2.01 14.19 -44.19
C PHE A 32 -3.14 14.18 -45.23
N ASP A 33 -4.39 14.17 -44.75
CA ASP A 33 -5.62 14.31 -45.55
C ASP A 33 -6.77 14.85 -44.68
N ALA A 34 -7.81 15.41 -45.29
CA ALA A 34 -9.08 15.86 -44.71
C ALA A 34 -9.68 14.92 -43.65
N ALA A 35 -9.58 13.60 -43.84
CA ALA A 35 -10.24 12.62 -42.99
C ALA A 35 -9.61 12.42 -41.59
N TRP A 36 -8.42 12.98 -41.34
CA TRP A 36 -7.68 12.78 -40.08
C TRP A 36 -7.87 13.94 -39.12
N THR A 37 -8.48 13.70 -37.96
CA THR A 37 -8.83 14.76 -37.01
C THR A 37 -7.80 14.96 -35.91
N VAL A 38 -6.91 13.99 -35.69
CA VAL A 38 -5.88 14.03 -34.64
C VAL A 38 -4.50 13.72 -35.20
N ARG A 39 -3.48 14.44 -34.74
CA ARG A 39 -2.07 14.06 -34.95
C ARG A 39 -1.24 14.31 -33.69
N ARG A 40 -0.40 13.34 -33.35
CA ARG A 40 0.60 13.42 -32.29
C ARG A 40 1.94 13.79 -32.91
N VAL A 41 2.63 14.77 -32.37
CA VAL A 41 4.00 15.11 -32.79
C VAL A 41 4.98 14.35 -31.90
N VAL A 42 5.90 13.64 -32.53
CA VAL A 42 6.96 12.89 -31.85
C VAL A 42 8.32 13.19 -32.48
N ASP A 43 9.34 13.29 -31.63
CA ASP A 43 10.72 13.45 -32.06
C ASP A 43 11.47 12.11 -31.91
N ALA A 44 12.10 11.65 -32.98
CA ALA A 44 12.85 10.40 -33.07
C ALA A 44 14.08 10.58 -33.97
N ALA A 45 15.24 10.79 -33.35
CA ALA A 45 16.53 10.89 -34.04
C ALA A 45 17.30 9.57 -33.88
N ALA A 46 17.65 8.93 -34.99
CA ALA A 46 18.51 7.74 -35.01
C ALA A 46 19.87 8.06 -35.62
N LYS A 47 20.94 7.48 -35.07
CA LYS A 47 22.24 7.42 -35.76
C LYS A 47 22.24 6.18 -36.65
N PRO A 48 22.46 6.28 -37.97
CA PRO A 48 22.48 5.11 -38.85
C PRO A 48 23.51 4.09 -38.38
N ALA A 49 23.08 2.83 -38.19
CA ALA A 49 23.97 1.78 -37.70
C ALA A 49 24.85 1.15 -38.81
N GLY A 50 24.63 1.51 -40.08
CA GLY A 50 25.38 0.98 -41.22
C GLY A 50 25.10 -0.50 -41.53
N GLN A 51 24.01 -1.05 -40.99
CA GLN A 51 23.58 -2.44 -41.15
C GLN A 51 22.24 -2.53 -41.88
N ALA A 52 21.97 -3.68 -42.53
CA ALA A 52 20.73 -3.87 -43.30
C ALA A 52 19.47 -3.81 -42.41
N GLY A 53 18.36 -3.35 -42.99
CA GLY A 53 17.09 -3.11 -42.31
C GLY A 53 16.85 -1.64 -41.98
N ASP A 54 15.59 -1.26 -41.89
CA ASP A 54 15.15 0.11 -41.63
C ASP A 54 15.52 0.51 -40.19
N GLU A 55 15.96 1.76 -39.97
CA GLU A 55 16.10 2.28 -38.60
C GLU A 55 14.71 2.39 -37.98
N VAL A 56 14.55 2.03 -36.70
CA VAL A 56 13.23 1.93 -36.06
C VAL A 56 13.14 2.83 -34.84
N ALA A 57 12.01 3.52 -34.73
CA ALA A 57 11.59 4.22 -33.52
C ALA A 57 10.27 3.65 -32.99
N VAL A 58 10.07 3.76 -31.69
CA VAL A 58 8.82 3.36 -31.01
C VAL A 58 8.27 4.55 -30.24
N ALA A 59 7.02 4.91 -30.51
CA ALA A 59 6.26 5.89 -29.75
C ALA A 59 5.18 5.19 -28.91
N THR A 60 5.03 5.60 -27.65
CA THR A 60 3.98 5.16 -26.73
C THR A 60 3.18 6.38 -26.29
N PHE A 61 1.87 6.37 -26.45
CA PHE A 61 0.99 7.50 -26.15
C PHE A 61 -0.43 7.02 -25.87
N TYR A 62 -1.28 7.92 -25.36
CA TYR A 62 -2.70 7.66 -25.16
C TYR A 62 -3.53 8.35 -26.24
N THR A 63 -4.61 7.69 -26.66
CA THR A 63 -5.48 8.19 -27.74
C THR A 63 -6.77 8.82 -27.24
N GLY A 64 -7.09 8.70 -25.95
CA GLY A 64 -8.37 9.15 -25.38
C GLY A 64 -9.57 8.46 -26.04
N GLY A 65 -9.41 7.21 -26.49
CA GLY A 65 -10.45 6.44 -27.17
C GLY A 65 -10.75 6.90 -28.61
N MET A 66 -9.96 7.83 -29.17
CA MET A 66 -10.20 8.35 -30.53
C MET A 66 -9.68 7.44 -31.64
N ALA A 67 -8.76 6.52 -31.34
CA ALA A 67 -8.32 5.52 -32.32
C ALA A 67 -9.34 4.39 -32.45
N ARG A 68 -9.40 3.76 -33.63
CA ARG A 68 -10.24 2.57 -33.86
C ARG A 68 -9.78 1.40 -32.99
N PRO A 69 -10.65 0.39 -32.76
CA PRO A 69 -10.26 -0.85 -32.09
C PRO A 69 -8.98 -1.44 -32.71
N GLY A 70 -8.04 -1.84 -31.85
CA GLY A 70 -6.72 -2.33 -32.29
C GLY A 70 -5.80 -1.26 -32.88
N ALA A 71 -6.17 0.02 -32.80
CA ALA A 71 -5.49 1.16 -33.40
C ALA A 71 -5.27 1.00 -34.93
N ALA A 72 -6.22 0.35 -35.61
CA ALA A 72 -6.13 0.01 -37.04
C ALA A 72 -6.03 1.24 -37.97
N ASP A 73 -6.47 2.41 -37.49
CA ASP A 73 -6.32 3.69 -38.15
C ASP A 73 -5.11 4.47 -37.65
N VAL A 74 -4.07 3.88 -37.05
CA VAL A 74 -2.85 4.64 -36.79
C VAL A 74 -2.05 4.78 -38.08
N ARG A 75 -1.52 5.97 -38.37
CA ARG A 75 -0.56 6.22 -39.44
C ARG A 75 0.60 7.06 -38.96
N VAL A 76 1.80 6.83 -39.50
CA VAL A 76 2.96 7.67 -39.22
C VAL A 76 3.41 8.35 -40.51
N ALA A 77 3.65 9.65 -40.43
CA ALA A 77 4.11 10.44 -41.56
C ALA A 77 5.22 11.42 -41.19
N VAL A 78 6.02 11.80 -42.18
CA VAL A 78 6.98 12.91 -42.12
C VAL A 78 6.50 14.08 -42.96
N GLN A 79 6.94 15.29 -42.60
CA GLN A 79 6.52 16.54 -43.25
C GLN A 79 4.98 16.66 -43.35
N GLY A 80 4.27 15.97 -42.46
CA GLY A 80 2.81 15.93 -42.40
C GLY A 80 2.08 15.16 -43.50
N ARG A 81 2.74 14.72 -44.58
CA ARG A 81 2.08 14.08 -45.75
C ARG A 81 2.70 12.79 -46.26
N ARG A 82 3.99 12.54 -46.05
CA ARG A 82 4.65 11.34 -46.56
C ARG A 82 4.54 10.23 -45.51
N LEU A 83 3.75 9.20 -45.79
CA LEU A 83 3.68 8.01 -44.93
C LEU A 83 5.05 7.34 -44.85
N VAL A 84 5.35 6.81 -43.66
CA VAL A 84 6.48 5.90 -43.42
C VAL A 84 5.94 4.55 -42.99
N LYS A 85 6.72 3.49 -43.24
CA LYS A 85 6.35 2.15 -42.77
C LYS A 85 6.20 2.16 -41.26
N HIS A 86 5.13 1.54 -40.77
CA HIS A 86 4.86 1.47 -39.34
C HIS A 86 4.13 0.18 -38.99
N ARG A 87 4.13 -0.15 -37.71
CA ARG A 87 3.44 -1.30 -37.14
C ARG A 87 2.92 -0.93 -35.76
N VAL A 88 1.61 -1.08 -35.56
CA VAL A 88 1.03 -1.01 -34.21
C VAL A 88 1.50 -2.25 -33.45
N LEU A 89 2.19 -2.02 -32.33
CA LEU A 89 2.67 -3.07 -31.43
C LEU A 89 1.60 -3.41 -30.39
N GLN A 90 0.95 -2.40 -29.84
CA GLN A 90 0.01 -2.56 -28.74
C GLN A 90 -1.12 -1.53 -28.84
N ALA A 91 -2.34 -1.98 -28.54
CA ALA A 91 -3.51 -1.15 -28.33
C ALA A 91 -4.24 -1.67 -27.08
N GLY A 92 -4.28 -0.86 -26.03
CA GLY A 92 -4.66 -1.26 -24.67
C GLY A 92 -3.47 -1.79 -23.85
N PRO A 93 -3.61 -2.04 -22.53
CA PRO A 93 -4.82 -1.82 -21.74
C PRO A 93 -5.18 -0.33 -21.64
N GLY A 94 -6.48 -0.05 -21.41
CA GLY A 94 -7.02 1.29 -21.54
C GLY A 94 -6.91 1.82 -22.98
N ASP A 95 -6.53 3.09 -23.12
CA ASP A 95 -6.41 3.78 -24.41
C ASP A 95 -4.95 3.93 -24.89
N LEU A 96 -4.03 3.17 -24.26
CA LEU A 96 -2.61 3.14 -24.60
C LEU A 96 -2.42 2.62 -26.03
N VAL A 97 -1.60 3.30 -26.82
CA VAL A 97 -1.14 2.83 -28.12
C VAL A 97 0.39 2.87 -28.15
N ARG A 98 0.97 1.80 -28.71
CA ARG A 98 2.38 1.75 -29.06
C ARG A 98 2.53 1.44 -30.54
N VAL A 99 3.31 2.26 -31.23
CA VAL A 99 3.59 2.13 -32.66
C VAL A 99 5.10 2.16 -32.91
N ALA A 100 5.59 1.19 -33.67
CA ALA A 100 6.92 1.20 -34.26
C ALA A 100 6.85 1.82 -35.65
N PHE A 101 7.85 2.59 -36.05
CA PHE A 101 7.93 3.19 -37.38
C PHE A 101 9.36 3.34 -37.86
N GLU A 102 9.51 3.37 -39.18
CA GLU A 102 10.77 3.63 -39.86
C GLU A 102 11.26 5.06 -39.59
N VAL A 103 12.53 5.19 -39.22
CA VAL A 103 13.25 6.46 -39.09
C VAL A 103 14.02 6.71 -40.39
N LEU A 104 13.69 7.81 -41.05
CA LEU A 104 14.33 8.24 -42.27
C LEU A 104 15.58 9.10 -41.98
N PRO A 105 16.63 9.01 -42.80
CA PRO A 105 17.83 9.83 -42.62
C PRO A 105 17.54 11.33 -42.59
N SER A 106 18.19 12.05 -41.67
CA SER A 106 18.11 13.51 -41.53
C SER A 106 16.71 14.05 -41.16
N LEU A 107 15.79 13.20 -40.71
CA LEU A 107 14.47 13.59 -40.24
C LEU A 107 14.28 13.15 -38.78
N ASP A 108 14.13 14.13 -37.90
CA ASP A 108 13.97 13.88 -36.47
C ASP A 108 12.51 14.01 -36.00
N ARG A 109 11.60 14.55 -36.83
CA ARG A 109 10.21 14.84 -36.44
C ARG A 109 9.19 14.06 -37.27
N TYR A 110 8.26 13.42 -36.57
CA TYR A 110 7.22 12.57 -37.12
C TYR A 110 5.84 12.95 -36.57
N TYR A 111 4.81 12.62 -37.35
CA TYR A 111 3.42 12.88 -37.04
C TYR A 111 2.66 11.56 -37.02
N VAL A 112 2.13 11.18 -35.87
CA VAL A 112 1.30 9.98 -35.71
C VAL A 112 -0.17 10.38 -35.76
N TYR A 113 -0.85 10.01 -36.82
CA TYR A 113 -2.25 10.31 -37.06
C TYR A 113 -3.15 9.16 -36.57
N TYR A 114 -4.35 9.50 -36.07
CA TYR A 114 -5.44 8.60 -35.66
C TYR A 114 -6.79 9.35 -35.69
N GLY A 115 -7.91 8.64 -35.53
CA GLY A 115 -9.26 9.20 -35.58
C GLY A 115 -9.91 9.17 -36.97
N ASN A 116 -9.43 8.29 -37.87
CA ASN A 116 -10.00 8.14 -39.21
C ASN A 116 -10.79 6.81 -39.35
N PRO A 117 -12.13 6.85 -39.34
CA PRO A 117 -12.96 5.65 -39.41
C PRO A 117 -12.85 4.89 -40.73
N LYS A 118 -12.36 5.55 -41.80
CA LYS A 118 -12.26 4.99 -43.16
C LYS A 118 -10.84 4.53 -43.51
N ALA A 119 -9.89 4.60 -42.59
CA ALA A 119 -8.53 4.13 -42.85
C ALA A 119 -8.53 2.63 -43.20
N ALA A 120 -7.85 2.27 -44.29
CA ALA A 120 -7.63 0.89 -44.72
C ALA A 120 -6.60 0.18 -43.81
N ALA A 121 -6.28 -1.08 -44.07
CA ALA A 121 -5.05 -1.67 -43.52
C ALA A 121 -3.82 -1.10 -44.25
N ASP A 122 -2.66 -1.05 -43.60
CA ASP A 122 -1.40 -0.58 -44.20
C ASP A 122 -0.34 -1.70 -44.19
N GLU A 123 0.71 -1.52 -44.99
CA GLU A 123 1.86 -2.43 -45.03
C GLU A 123 2.65 -2.32 -43.72
N ALA A 124 2.77 -3.45 -43.01
CA ALA A 124 3.39 -3.49 -41.70
C ALA A 124 4.92 -3.44 -41.79
N LEU A 125 5.53 -2.54 -41.02
CA LEU A 125 6.98 -2.51 -40.81
C LEU A 125 7.51 -3.85 -40.28
N GLU A 126 8.50 -4.42 -40.97
CA GLU A 126 9.31 -5.52 -40.45
C GLU A 126 10.41 -4.97 -39.52
N ILE A 127 10.38 -5.33 -38.24
CA ILE A 127 11.30 -4.78 -37.24
C ILE A 127 12.58 -5.62 -37.22
N LYS A 128 13.67 -5.03 -37.74
CA LYS A 128 15.02 -5.62 -37.74
C LYS A 128 16.00 -4.92 -36.80
N ARG A 129 15.46 -4.37 -35.71
CA ARG A 129 16.17 -3.61 -34.68
C ARG A 129 15.63 -4.02 -33.31
N GLY A 130 16.49 -4.12 -32.32
CA GLY A 130 16.19 -4.60 -30.98
C GLY A 130 15.68 -6.03 -31.01
N VAL A 131 14.80 -6.33 -30.06
CA VAL A 131 14.07 -7.58 -29.97
C VAL A 131 12.59 -7.27 -29.81
N LEU A 132 11.76 -7.64 -30.77
CA LEU A 132 10.31 -7.56 -30.62
C LEU A 132 9.87 -8.61 -29.61
N LEU A 133 9.32 -8.18 -28.48
CA LEU A 133 8.64 -9.03 -27.51
C LEU A 133 7.14 -8.92 -27.73
N GLU A 134 6.50 -10.04 -28.04
CA GLU A 134 5.05 -10.19 -27.97
C GLU A 134 4.69 -11.04 -26.73
N VAL A 135 3.60 -10.67 -26.07
CA VAL A 135 3.04 -11.41 -24.93
C VAL A 135 1.61 -11.79 -25.22
N ARG A 136 1.30 -13.06 -25.02
CA ARG A 136 -0.03 -13.63 -25.21
C ARG A 136 -0.49 -14.41 -23.99
N SER A 137 -1.77 -14.36 -23.70
CA SER A 137 -2.40 -15.14 -22.65
C SER A 137 -2.70 -16.53 -23.21
N TRP A 138 -2.12 -17.55 -22.58
CA TRP A 138 -2.42 -18.94 -22.92
C TRP A 138 -3.90 -19.24 -22.64
N GLN A 139 -4.56 -19.97 -23.55
CA GLN A 139 -6.00 -20.27 -23.47
C GLN A 139 -6.28 -21.67 -22.88
N GLY A 140 -5.28 -22.29 -22.27
CA GLY A 140 -5.36 -23.66 -21.72
C GLY A 140 -5.08 -24.76 -22.75
N GLY A 141 -5.21 -26.02 -22.31
CA GLY A 141 -4.90 -27.22 -23.09
C GLY A 141 -3.68 -27.97 -22.54
N PRO A 142 -3.23 -29.05 -23.23
CA PRO A 142 -1.99 -29.73 -22.87
C PRO A 142 -0.80 -28.78 -22.99
N GLN A 143 0.13 -28.85 -22.04
CA GLN A 143 1.37 -28.07 -22.09
C GLN A 143 2.16 -28.49 -23.34
N PRO A 144 2.52 -27.55 -24.23
CA PRO A 144 3.29 -27.88 -25.42
C PRO A 144 4.75 -28.15 -25.04
N ASP A 145 5.29 -29.28 -25.49
CA ASP A 145 6.68 -29.70 -25.21
C ASP A 145 7.59 -29.55 -26.43
N LYS A 146 7.02 -29.52 -27.64
CA LYS A 146 7.77 -29.35 -28.89
C LYS A 146 7.51 -27.98 -29.52
N LEU A 147 8.49 -27.46 -30.26
CA LEU A 147 8.42 -26.12 -30.84
C LEU A 147 7.20 -25.92 -31.76
N ASP A 148 6.84 -26.92 -32.56
CA ASP A 148 5.65 -26.89 -33.43
C ASP A 148 4.35 -26.78 -32.62
N GLN A 149 4.27 -27.47 -31.47
CA GLN A 149 3.14 -27.35 -30.54
C GLN A 149 3.09 -25.98 -29.87
N VAL A 150 4.25 -25.41 -29.51
CA VAL A 150 4.35 -24.06 -28.93
C VAL A 150 3.88 -23.01 -29.92
N GLN A 151 4.31 -23.11 -31.18
CA GLN A 151 3.89 -22.22 -32.26
C GLN A 151 2.38 -22.34 -32.56
N GLU A 152 1.83 -23.54 -32.48
CA GLU A 152 0.39 -23.75 -32.62
C GLU A 152 -0.40 -23.16 -31.44
N ALA A 153 0.07 -23.37 -30.20
CA ALA A 153 -0.50 -22.76 -29.02
C ALA A 153 -0.43 -21.22 -29.09
N TRP A 154 0.66 -20.66 -29.60
CA TRP A 154 0.86 -19.22 -29.81
C TRP A 154 -0.17 -18.63 -30.78
N ARG A 155 -0.47 -19.33 -31.89
CA ARG A 155 -1.49 -18.90 -32.86
C ARG A 155 -2.89 -18.82 -32.24
N LYS A 156 -3.20 -19.71 -31.29
CA LYS A 156 -4.47 -19.74 -30.55
C LYS A 156 -4.50 -18.80 -29.34
N ALA A 157 -3.34 -18.39 -28.84
CA ALA A 157 -3.23 -17.54 -27.67
C ALA A 157 -3.76 -16.13 -27.94
N ARG A 158 -4.37 -15.52 -26.92
CA ARG A 158 -4.95 -14.17 -27.02
C ARG A 158 -3.85 -13.12 -26.89
N PRO A 159 -3.68 -12.18 -27.84
CA PRO A 159 -2.77 -11.06 -27.70
C PRO A 159 -3.02 -10.27 -26.41
N VAL A 160 -1.96 -9.91 -25.71
CA VAL A 160 -2.02 -9.06 -24.52
C VAL A 160 -1.30 -7.75 -24.81
N ALA A 161 -0.05 -7.81 -25.23
CA ALA A 161 0.79 -6.64 -25.42
C ALA A 161 2.05 -6.97 -26.24
N ALA A 162 2.70 -5.92 -26.77
CA ALA A 162 3.99 -6.05 -27.42
C ALA A 162 4.84 -4.78 -27.28
N ASP A 163 6.15 -4.95 -27.25
CA ASP A 163 7.13 -3.86 -27.24
C ASP A 163 8.44 -4.30 -27.89
N VAL A 164 9.32 -3.36 -28.23
CA VAL A 164 10.70 -3.66 -28.62
C VAL A 164 11.62 -3.46 -27.43
N VAL A 165 12.31 -4.53 -27.05
CA VAL A 165 13.15 -4.61 -25.87
C VAL A 165 14.63 -4.76 -26.28
N PRO A 166 15.59 -4.38 -25.42
CA PRO A 166 17.00 -4.32 -25.82
C PRO A 166 17.64 -5.71 -26.02
N ASN A 167 17.13 -6.75 -25.36
CA ASN A 167 17.67 -8.12 -25.45
C ASN A 167 16.64 -9.17 -24.99
N ILE A 168 17.07 -10.43 -24.87
CA ILE A 168 16.27 -11.55 -24.32
C ILE A 168 16.85 -11.92 -22.95
N SER A 169 16.66 -11.02 -21.98
CA SER A 169 17.08 -11.22 -20.59
C SER A 169 16.03 -10.66 -19.63
N PHE A 170 14.95 -11.41 -19.45
CA PHE A 170 13.79 -11.02 -18.65
C PHE A 170 13.82 -11.77 -17.33
N GLY A 171 13.80 -11.03 -16.22
CA GLY A 171 13.49 -11.56 -14.88
C GLY A 171 12.03 -11.31 -14.47
N HIS A 172 11.24 -10.77 -15.40
CA HIS A 172 9.84 -10.43 -15.18
C HIS A 172 9.06 -10.29 -16.51
N ASN A 173 7.72 -10.40 -16.53
CA ASN A 173 6.85 -10.16 -17.69
C ASN A 173 6.09 -8.80 -17.63
N PRO A 174 6.64 -7.69 -18.15
CA PRO A 174 6.15 -6.31 -17.92
C PRO A 174 4.85 -5.95 -18.65
N LEU A 175 4.21 -6.95 -19.27
CA LEU A 175 3.20 -6.77 -20.29
C LEU A 175 1.92 -7.60 -20.02
N ALA A 176 1.84 -8.35 -18.92
CA ALA A 176 0.63 -9.12 -18.57
C ALA A 176 0.31 -9.11 -17.07
N ASP A 177 -0.99 -9.17 -16.75
CA ASP A 177 -1.49 -9.42 -15.40
C ASP A 177 -0.85 -10.68 -14.79
N SER A 178 -0.29 -10.54 -13.60
CA SER A 178 0.53 -11.51 -12.86
C SER A 178 -0.15 -12.87 -12.56
N ASN A 179 -1.46 -12.99 -12.78
CA ASN A 179 -2.25 -14.18 -12.43
C ASN A 179 -2.55 -15.13 -13.61
N ARG A 180 -1.94 -14.95 -14.79
CA ARG A 180 -2.18 -15.83 -15.97
C ARG A 180 -0.90 -16.45 -16.50
N THR A 181 -1.01 -17.69 -17.02
CA THR A 181 0.07 -18.29 -17.81
C THR A 181 0.32 -17.43 -19.06
N ALA A 182 1.51 -16.87 -19.13
CA ALA A 182 1.93 -16.01 -20.21
C ALA A 182 2.81 -16.79 -21.19
N MET A 183 2.53 -16.62 -22.48
CA MET A 183 3.43 -17.01 -23.55
C MET A 183 4.19 -15.75 -23.99
N LEU A 184 5.51 -15.84 -24.03
CA LEU A 184 6.40 -14.80 -24.49
C LEU A 184 7.04 -15.26 -25.80
N HIS A 185 7.05 -14.42 -26.82
CA HIS A 185 7.78 -14.65 -28.06
C HIS A 185 8.65 -13.45 -28.36
N PHE A 186 9.94 -13.69 -28.40
CA PHE A 186 10.95 -12.72 -28.75
C PHE A 186 11.42 -12.99 -30.18
N VAL A 187 11.43 -11.95 -31.00
CA VAL A 187 11.96 -11.97 -32.36
C VAL A 187 13.01 -10.87 -32.48
N GLY A 188 14.27 -11.26 -32.59
CA GLY A 188 15.40 -10.35 -32.72
C GLY A 188 16.25 -10.66 -33.94
N TRP A 189 17.13 -9.73 -34.28
CA TRP A 189 18.14 -9.93 -35.32
C TRP A 189 19.52 -9.74 -34.73
N PHE A 190 20.21 -10.86 -34.54
CA PHE A 190 21.53 -10.96 -33.95
C PHE A 190 22.59 -10.60 -34.99
N VAL A 191 23.49 -9.69 -34.62
CA VAL A 191 24.68 -9.36 -35.40
C VAL A 191 25.90 -9.95 -34.69
N PRO A 192 26.53 -11.00 -35.25
CA PRO A 192 27.74 -11.57 -34.67
C PRO A 192 28.86 -10.52 -34.63
N THR A 193 29.57 -10.44 -33.51
CA THR A 193 30.72 -9.52 -33.37
C THR A 193 31.91 -9.95 -34.22
N ALA A 194 32.00 -11.26 -34.51
CA ALA A 194 32.95 -11.88 -35.41
C ALA A 194 32.35 -13.17 -36.01
N PRO A 195 32.76 -13.62 -37.19
CA PRO A 195 32.40 -14.96 -37.68
C PRO A 195 33.02 -16.04 -36.80
N GLY A 196 32.32 -17.15 -36.61
CA GLY A 196 32.84 -18.30 -35.84
C GLY A 196 31.76 -19.11 -35.15
N THR A 197 32.19 -20.03 -34.29
CA THR A 197 31.31 -20.92 -33.53
C THR A 197 30.83 -20.25 -32.24
N TYR A 198 29.54 -20.03 -32.13
CA TYR A 198 28.89 -19.50 -30.92
C TYR A 198 28.15 -20.62 -30.23
N SER A 199 28.22 -20.67 -28.90
CA SER A 199 27.43 -21.62 -28.12
C SER A 199 26.25 -20.91 -27.47
N PHE A 200 25.04 -21.46 -27.62
CA PHE A 200 23.82 -20.88 -27.07
C PHE A 200 23.25 -21.72 -25.94
N ALA A 201 22.53 -21.06 -25.02
CA ALA A 201 21.82 -21.69 -23.91
C ALA A 201 20.52 -20.93 -23.59
N THR A 202 19.62 -21.57 -22.85
CA THR A 202 18.42 -20.94 -22.28
C THR A 202 18.43 -21.06 -20.75
N ASN A 203 17.90 -20.06 -20.05
CA ASN A 203 17.61 -20.12 -18.62
C ASN A 203 16.26 -19.45 -18.36
N SER A 204 15.32 -20.16 -17.75
CA SER A 204 13.95 -19.68 -17.66
C SER A 204 13.17 -20.28 -16.50
N HIS A 205 12.01 -19.68 -16.24
CA HIS A 205 10.95 -20.30 -15.49
C HIS A 205 9.93 -20.88 -16.49
N GLY A 206 9.69 -22.18 -16.41
CA GLY A 206 8.87 -22.91 -17.39
C GLY A 206 9.54 -23.10 -18.75
N GLY A 207 8.80 -23.69 -19.69
CA GLY A 207 9.36 -24.16 -20.96
C GLY A 207 9.98 -23.03 -21.79
N SER A 208 11.12 -23.31 -22.44
CA SER A 208 11.75 -22.37 -23.36
C SER A 208 12.34 -23.04 -24.61
N TRP A 209 12.34 -22.30 -25.72
CA TRP A 209 12.84 -22.77 -27.03
C TRP A 209 13.54 -21.62 -27.73
N LEU A 210 14.75 -21.84 -28.21
CA LEU A 210 15.59 -20.89 -28.93
C LEU A 210 15.89 -21.44 -30.33
N ALA A 211 15.50 -20.70 -31.35
CA ALA A 211 15.82 -20.98 -32.75
C ALA A 211 16.66 -19.85 -33.37
N ILE A 212 17.57 -20.24 -34.27
CA ILE A 212 18.41 -19.33 -35.05
C ILE A 212 18.18 -19.65 -36.52
N ASP A 213 17.85 -18.62 -37.31
CA ASP A 213 17.50 -18.75 -38.74
C ASP A 213 16.46 -19.83 -39.03
N GLY A 214 15.48 -19.95 -38.12
CA GLY A 214 14.39 -20.93 -38.20
C GLY A 214 14.76 -22.36 -37.76
N GLN A 215 16.02 -22.63 -37.40
CA GLN A 215 16.44 -23.93 -36.89
C GLN A 215 16.45 -23.94 -35.36
N LEU A 216 15.83 -24.95 -34.74
CA LEU A 216 15.87 -25.13 -33.28
C LEU A 216 17.31 -25.41 -32.81
N VAL A 217 17.79 -24.58 -31.90
CA VAL A 217 19.15 -24.64 -31.36
C VAL A 217 19.14 -25.22 -29.95
N VAL A 218 18.34 -24.65 -29.05
CA VAL A 218 18.23 -25.12 -27.66
C VAL A 218 16.76 -25.16 -27.25
N ASP A 219 16.38 -26.20 -26.52
CA ASP A 219 15.09 -26.28 -25.84
C ASP A 219 15.21 -26.83 -24.42
N TRP A 220 14.32 -26.36 -23.57
CA TRP A 220 14.12 -26.89 -22.23
C TRP A 220 12.61 -26.88 -21.92
N PRO A 221 11.88 -27.90 -22.41
CA PRO A 221 10.43 -27.99 -22.24
C PRO A 221 10.04 -28.37 -20.82
N GLY A 222 8.73 -28.38 -20.55
CA GLY A 222 8.17 -28.68 -19.24
C GLY A 222 8.24 -27.54 -18.23
N THR A 223 7.84 -27.83 -17.00
CA THR A 223 7.80 -26.86 -15.90
C THR A 223 9.04 -27.02 -15.02
N HIS A 224 9.82 -25.95 -14.91
CA HIS A 224 11.07 -25.90 -14.16
C HIS A 224 11.39 -24.46 -13.73
N GLY A 225 12.43 -24.29 -12.92
CA GLY A 225 12.93 -22.98 -12.49
C GLY A 225 14.36 -22.72 -12.98
N PRO A 226 14.83 -21.47 -12.94
CA PRO A 226 16.13 -21.09 -13.46
C PRO A 226 17.28 -21.72 -12.66
N THR A 227 18.39 -22.02 -13.34
CA THR A 227 19.61 -22.57 -12.72
C THR A 227 20.74 -21.54 -12.67
N ARG A 228 21.75 -21.81 -11.83
CA ARG A 228 22.97 -20.99 -11.74
C ARG A 228 24.01 -21.30 -12.83
N GLN A 229 23.89 -22.46 -13.49
CA GLN A 229 24.83 -22.89 -14.53
C GLN A 229 24.10 -23.13 -15.85
N ALA A 230 24.72 -22.69 -16.94
CA ALA A 230 24.25 -23.00 -18.29
C ALA A 230 24.28 -24.51 -18.50
N HIS A 231 23.14 -25.05 -18.93
CA HIS A 231 22.94 -26.45 -19.28
C HIS A 231 22.06 -26.47 -20.53
N ARG A 232 22.04 -27.61 -21.24
CA ARG A 232 21.39 -27.73 -22.56
C ARG A 232 21.89 -26.66 -23.54
N THR A 233 23.11 -26.87 -24.03
CA THR A 233 23.81 -25.92 -24.89
C THR A 233 24.01 -26.50 -26.27
N LYS A 234 24.10 -25.64 -27.29
CA LYS A 234 24.42 -26.08 -28.66
C LYS A 234 25.27 -25.05 -29.38
N ASP A 235 26.28 -25.55 -30.08
CA ASP A 235 27.17 -24.76 -30.91
C ASP A 235 26.54 -24.51 -32.29
N VAL A 236 26.69 -23.29 -32.80
CA VAL A 236 26.20 -22.83 -34.10
C VAL A 236 27.28 -21.99 -34.77
N ASP A 237 27.61 -22.31 -36.01
CA ASP A 237 28.54 -21.52 -36.82
C ASP A 237 27.81 -20.34 -37.48
N LEU A 238 28.20 -19.13 -37.10
CA LEU A 238 27.58 -17.90 -37.60
C LEU A 238 28.52 -17.15 -38.55
N LYS A 239 27.93 -16.65 -39.64
CA LYS A 239 28.63 -15.87 -40.68
C LYS A 239 28.43 -14.37 -40.41
N PRO A 240 29.21 -13.47 -41.04
CA PRO A 240 28.92 -12.05 -40.96
C PRO A 240 27.54 -11.75 -41.54
N GLY A 241 26.72 -10.98 -40.83
CA GLY A 241 25.38 -10.57 -41.27
C GLY A 241 24.32 -10.65 -40.17
N LEU A 242 23.09 -10.32 -40.52
CA LEU A 242 21.94 -10.45 -39.62
C LEU A 242 21.49 -11.92 -39.57
N HIS A 243 21.42 -12.47 -38.37
CA HIS A 243 20.85 -13.78 -38.07
C HIS A 243 19.56 -13.62 -37.27
N ARG A 244 18.48 -14.27 -37.68
CA ARG A 244 17.20 -14.16 -36.98
C ARG A 244 17.25 -15.03 -35.72
N ILE A 245 16.84 -14.47 -34.59
CA ILE A 245 16.63 -15.20 -33.33
C ILE A 245 15.14 -15.21 -33.01
N ASP A 246 14.60 -16.39 -32.78
CA ASP A 246 13.29 -16.58 -32.17
C ASP A 246 13.45 -17.29 -30.82
N TYR A 247 12.88 -16.71 -29.76
CA TYR A 247 12.84 -17.32 -28.44
C TYR A 247 11.42 -17.36 -27.90
N TRP A 248 10.94 -18.54 -27.54
CA TRP A 248 9.64 -18.73 -26.89
C TRP A 248 9.85 -19.11 -25.44
N ASN A 249 8.99 -18.57 -24.56
CA ASN A 249 8.87 -19.01 -23.18
C ASN A 249 7.40 -19.13 -22.77
N ILE A 250 7.09 -20.15 -21.96
CA ILE A 250 5.77 -20.33 -21.35
C ILE A 250 5.93 -20.32 -19.83
N SER A 251 5.49 -19.22 -19.22
CA SER A 251 5.61 -18.98 -17.79
C SER A 251 4.27 -19.25 -17.09
N HIS A 252 4.26 -20.18 -16.13
CA HIS A 252 3.07 -20.63 -15.41
C HIS A 252 2.93 -19.90 -14.07
N GLY A 253 2.45 -18.65 -14.09
CA GLY A 253 2.23 -17.83 -12.90
C GLY A 253 3.52 -17.40 -12.17
N GLY A 254 3.47 -16.27 -11.45
CA GLY A 254 4.61 -15.79 -10.64
C GLY A 254 5.71 -15.05 -11.43
N ALA A 255 6.93 -14.98 -10.86
CA ALA A 255 8.07 -14.27 -11.44
C ALA A 255 8.58 -14.97 -12.71
N THR A 256 8.31 -14.39 -13.88
CA THR A 256 8.76 -14.91 -15.19
C THR A 256 10.26 -14.70 -15.38
N VAL A 257 11.02 -15.77 -15.59
CA VAL A 257 12.41 -15.68 -16.07
C VAL A 257 12.48 -16.21 -17.50
N ALA A 258 13.05 -15.44 -18.42
CA ALA A 258 13.24 -15.78 -19.83
C ALA A 258 14.56 -15.18 -20.32
N VAL A 259 15.60 -16.00 -20.37
CA VAL A 259 16.95 -15.60 -20.75
C VAL A 259 17.46 -16.50 -21.87
N ALA A 260 17.85 -15.89 -22.99
CA ALA A 260 18.71 -16.52 -23.97
C ALA A 260 20.16 -16.08 -23.70
N ALA A 261 21.08 -17.03 -23.61
CA ALA A 261 22.48 -16.80 -23.29
C ALA A 261 23.38 -17.27 -24.43
N VAL A 262 24.54 -16.63 -24.55
CA VAL A 262 25.54 -16.90 -25.57
C VAL A 262 26.93 -16.99 -24.94
N LYS A 263 27.78 -17.84 -25.51
CA LYS A 263 29.23 -17.87 -25.33
C LYS A 263 29.84 -17.67 -26.70
N ARG A 264 30.49 -16.52 -26.93
CA ARG A 264 31.17 -16.18 -28.18
C ARG A 264 32.44 -17.06 -28.34
N PRO A 265 33.04 -17.12 -29.55
CA PRO A 265 34.23 -17.94 -29.79
C PRO A 265 35.36 -17.75 -28.75
N ASP A 266 35.59 -16.52 -28.32
CA ASP A 266 36.67 -16.18 -27.37
C ASP A 266 36.20 -16.08 -25.89
N ASP A 267 34.90 -16.25 -25.62
CA ASP A 267 34.37 -16.13 -24.27
C ASP A 267 34.62 -17.40 -23.44
N LYS A 268 34.99 -17.22 -22.18
CA LYS A 268 35.18 -18.33 -21.21
C LYS A 268 33.88 -18.79 -20.54
N ARG A 269 32.81 -17.98 -20.59
CA ARG A 269 31.56 -18.21 -19.87
C ARG A 269 30.37 -17.75 -20.71
N TYR A 270 29.22 -18.35 -20.47
CA TYR A 270 27.96 -17.85 -21.01
C TYR A 270 27.59 -16.53 -20.35
N VAL A 271 27.11 -15.59 -21.14
CA VAL A 271 26.48 -14.35 -20.70
C VAL A 271 25.07 -14.30 -21.29
N PRO A 272 24.09 -13.64 -20.64
CA PRO A 272 22.84 -13.27 -21.31
C PRO A 272 23.16 -12.57 -22.63
N LEU A 273 22.37 -12.82 -23.68
CA LEU A 273 22.54 -12.15 -24.96
C LEU A 273 22.58 -10.64 -24.73
N PRO A 274 23.72 -9.98 -24.98
CA PRO A 274 23.88 -8.62 -24.52
C PRO A 274 23.19 -7.66 -25.51
N ALA A 275 22.78 -6.47 -25.06
CA ALA A 275 21.93 -5.61 -25.88
C ALA A 275 22.64 -5.15 -27.18
N GLU A 276 23.97 -5.01 -27.14
CA GLU A 276 24.79 -4.54 -28.25
C GLU A 276 24.83 -5.47 -29.48
N VAL A 277 24.47 -6.75 -29.33
CA VAL A 277 24.34 -7.65 -30.49
C VAL A 277 23.03 -7.46 -31.24
N PHE A 278 22.10 -6.67 -30.68
CA PHE A 278 20.90 -6.21 -31.33
C PHE A 278 21.06 -4.72 -31.65
N LEU A 279 20.76 -4.33 -32.87
CA LEU A 279 20.82 -2.93 -33.27
C LEU A 279 19.78 -2.11 -32.49
N PRO A 280 20.10 -0.93 -31.95
CA PRO A 280 19.21 -0.22 -31.03
C PRO A 280 17.93 0.28 -31.72
N VAL A 281 16.88 0.47 -30.92
CA VAL A 281 15.63 1.15 -31.31
C VAL A 281 15.52 2.47 -30.58
N VAL A 282 15.10 3.51 -31.30
CA VAL A 282 14.88 4.84 -30.72
C VAL A 282 13.56 4.86 -29.95
N ARG A 283 13.57 5.33 -28.70
CA ARG A 283 12.34 5.66 -27.97
C ARG A 283 11.94 7.10 -28.32
N ALA A 284 10.87 7.25 -29.08
CA ALA A 284 10.42 8.56 -29.56
C ALA A 284 9.92 9.41 -28.39
N LYS A 285 10.32 10.69 -28.37
CA LYS A 285 9.88 11.66 -27.36
C LYS A 285 8.54 12.26 -27.79
N LEU A 286 7.54 12.22 -26.91
CA LEU A 286 6.29 12.94 -27.12
C LEU A 286 6.51 14.45 -27.00
N VAL A 287 5.99 15.20 -27.98
CA VAL A 287 6.07 16.66 -28.02
C VAL A 287 4.73 17.28 -27.68
N GLU A 288 3.75 17.15 -28.58
CA GLU A 288 2.41 17.72 -28.43
C GLU A 288 1.37 16.92 -29.23
N VAL A 289 0.11 17.29 -29.07
CA VAL A 289 -1.00 16.80 -29.89
C VAL A 289 -1.78 17.95 -30.49
N ASP A 290 -2.16 17.71 -31.74
CA ASP A 290 -2.97 18.59 -32.55
C ASP A 290 -4.34 17.95 -32.77
N LEU A 291 -5.38 18.70 -32.42
CA LEU A 291 -6.74 18.45 -32.88
C LEU A 291 -7.03 19.43 -34.00
N ARG A 292 -7.54 18.92 -35.12
CA ARG A 292 -7.77 19.73 -36.31
C ARG A 292 -8.75 20.86 -36.01
N GLY A 293 -8.31 22.09 -36.25
CA GLY A 293 -9.12 23.30 -36.03
C GLY A 293 -9.04 23.85 -34.61
N GLU A 294 -8.40 23.14 -33.69
CA GLU A 294 -8.27 23.56 -32.29
C GLU A 294 -6.97 24.32 -32.04
N THR A 295 -7.07 25.37 -31.20
CA THR A 295 -5.90 26.19 -30.83
C THR A 295 -5.42 25.94 -29.40
N LEU A 296 -6.27 25.36 -28.56
CA LEU A 296 -5.93 24.89 -27.23
C LEU A 296 -6.29 23.41 -27.16
N VAL A 297 -5.31 22.59 -26.80
CA VAL A 297 -5.49 21.13 -26.71
C VAL A 297 -4.89 20.68 -25.39
N ALA A 298 -5.75 20.13 -24.52
CA ALA A 298 -5.31 19.50 -23.29
C ALA A 298 -4.66 18.15 -23.63
N ASP A 299 -3.60 17.80 -22.92
CA ASP A 299 -2.88 16.55 -23.13
C ASP A 299 -1.96 16.24 -21.96
N PHE A 300 -1.74 14.96 -21.70
CA PHE A 300 -0.81 14.52 -20.67
C PHE A 300 -0.28 13.11 -20.93
N PHE A 301 0.78 12.76 -20.19
CA PHE A 301 1.31 11.41 -20.16
C PHE A 301 1.58 10.96 -18.72
N PRO A 302 0.98 9.85 -18.25
CA PRO A 302 1.29 9.28 -16.94
C PRO A 302 2.62 8.53 -16.98
N GLU A 303 3.51 8.84 -16.05
CA GLU A 303 4.82 8.20 -15.88
C GLU A 303 4.86 7.47 -14.54
N HIS A 304 5.33 6.22 -14.54
CA HIS A 304 5.49 5.48 -13.29
C HIS A 304 6.55 6.18 -12.42
N ALA A 305 6.17 6.68 -11.24
CA ALA A 305 7.03 7.48 -10.37
C ALA A 305 7.58 6.64 -9.21
N GLY A 306 6.85 5.63 -8.74
CA GLY A 306 7.32 4.70 -7.71
C GLY A 306 6.27 3.66 -7.34
N GLU A 307 6.66 2.70 -6.51
CA GLU A 307 5.74 1.77 -5.86
C GLU A 307 6.17 1.52 -4.41
N THR A 308 5.21 1.15 -3.57
CA THR A 308 5.45 0.74 -2.18
C THR A 308 4.65 -0.51 -1.83
N TRP A 309 4.98 -1.09 -0.68
CA TRP A 309 4.33 -2.27 -0.11
C TRP A 309 4.11 -2.11 1.39
N TRP A 310 2.98 -2.61 1.85
CA TRP A 310 2.69 -2.91 3.24
C TRP A 310 1.88 -4.23 3.24
N PRO A 311 1.86 -5.01 4.32
CA PRO A 311 1.57 -6.45 4.28
C PRO A 311 0.47 -6.89 3.28
N ASP A 312 0.85 -7.74 2.31
CA ASP A 312 0.03 -8.28 1.22
C ASP A 312 -0.63 -7.27 0.26
N GLN A 313 -0.26 -5.98 0.33
CA GLN A 313 -0.80 -4.88 -0.48
C GLN A 313 0.33 -4.06 -1.12
N TYR A 314 0.03 -3.46 -2.27
CA TYR A 314 0.94 -2.50 -2.91
C TYR A 314 0.16 -1.29 -3.41
N ALA A 315 0.87 -0.16 -3.53
CA ALA A 315 0.35 1.03 -4.17
C ALA A 315 1.33 1.54 -5.23
N VAL A 316 0.78 2.14 -6.27
CA VAL A 316 1.54 2.70 -7.38
C VAL A 316 1.40 4.21 -7.36
N ARG A 317 2.52 4.91 -7.54
CA ARG A 317 2.57 6.36 -7.67
C ARG A 317 2.89 6.74 -9.10
N LEU A 318 2.05 7.55 -9.71
CA LEU A 318 2.24 8.07 -11.06
C LEU A 318 2.50 9.58 -11.01
N HIS A 319 3.43 10.04 -11.85
CA HIS A 319 3.64 11.46 -12.14
C HIS A 319 2.95 11.79 -13.47
N PHE A 320 2.10 12.81 -13.48
CA PHE A 320 1.34 13.20 -14.66
C PHE A 320 2.02 14.37 -15.36
N ARG A 321 2.80 14.06 -16.40
CA ARG A 321 3.50 15.07 -17.21
C ARG A 321 2.50 15.77 -18.13
N ASN A 322 2.52 17.10 -18.12
CA ASN A 322 1.58 17.91 -18.87
C ASN A 322 2.14 18.23 -20.25
N LEU A 323 1.37 17.90 -21.29
CA LEU A 323 1.72 18.10 -22.69
C LEU A 323 0.78 19.10 -23.39
N SER A 324 -0.06 19.79 -22.60
CA SER A 324 -1.09 20.67 -23.12
C SER A 324 -0.51 21.87 -23.85
N ARG A 325 -1.08 22.20 -25.02
CA ARG A 325 -0.63 23.31 -25.86
C ARG A 325 -1.58 24.49 -25.80
N GLY A 326 -1.03 25.71 -25.82
CA GLY A 326 -1.78 26.96 -25.92
C GLY A 326 -2.41 27.43 -24.61
N VAL A 327 -2.05 26.81 -23.48
CA VAL A 327 -2.63 27.07 -22.16
C VAL A 327 -1.85 28.15 -21.39
N SER A 328 -0.52 28.01 -21.31
CA SER A 328 0.35 28.93 -20.58
C SER A 328 0.37 30.33 -21.19
N GLU A 329 0.45 30.42 -22.52
CA GLU A 329 0.50 31.68 -23.27
C GLU A 329 -0.81 32.48 -23.24
N ARG A 330 -1.96 31.81 -23.08
CA ARG A 330 -3.29 32.44 -23.22
C ARG A 330 -4.11 32.51 -21.93
N TYR A 331 -3.89 31.61 -20.98
CA TYR A 331 -4.78 31.43 -19.82
C TYR A 331 -4.05 31.29 -18.48
N GLY A 332 -2.75 31.60 -18.43
CA GLY A 332 -1.98 31.61 -17.19
C GLY A 332 -1.84 30.24 -16.51
N GLY A 333 -1.91 29.14 -17.27
CA GLY A 333 -1.64 27.80 -16.75
C GLY A 333 -2.68 27.26 -15.75
N ALA A 334 -3.97 27.45 -16.02
CA ALA A 334 -5.03 26.86 -15.22
C ALA A 334 -5.28 25.39 -15.61
N PHE A 335 -5.16 24.49 -14.63
CA PHE A 335 -5.34 23.04 -14.79
C PHE A 335 -6.29 22.50 -13.74
N GLN A 336 -7.07 21.50 -14.11
CA GLN A 336 -7.90 20.73 -13.21
C GLN A 336 -7.83 19.26 -13.62
N TRP A 337 -7.39 18.43 -12.67
CA TRP A 337 -7.27 16.99 -12.82
C TRP A 337 -8.43 16.27 -12.14
N ASP A 338 -8.85 15.17 -12.74
CA ASP A 338 -9.64 14.10 -12.13
C ASP A 338 -8.90 12.78 -12.39
N PHE A 339 -8.48 12.09 -11.33
CA PHE A 339 -7.71 10.85 -11.43
C PHE A 339 -8.59 9.60 -11.59
N GLY A 340 -9.92 9.75 -11.60
CA GLY A 340 -10.86 8.66 -11.79
C GLY A 340 -11.08 7.79 -10.54
N ASP A 341 -10.50 8.15 -9.40
CA ASP A 341 -10.66 7.50 -8.09
C ASP A 341 -11.33 8.42 -7.04
N GLY A 342 -11.89 9.54 -7.49
CA GLY A 342 -12.53 10.57 -6.67
C GLY A 342 -11.60 11.71 -6.25
N GLN A 343 -10.30 11.59 -6.50
CA GLN A 343 -9.34 12.65 -6.20
C GLN A 343 -9.10 13.58 -7.38
N THR A 344 -8.73 14.82 -7.07
CA THR A 344 -8.52 15.90 -8.04
C THR A 344 -7.31 16.74 -7.65
N SER A 345 -6.69 17.42 -8.61
CA SER A 345 -5.60 18.37 -8.36
C SER A 345 -5.72 19.60 -9.26
N ALA A 346 -5.15 20.72 -8.82
CA ALA A 346 -5.00 21.94 -9.64
C ALA A 346 -3.52 22.21 -10.00
N GLU A 347 -2.61 21.30 -9.65
CA GLU A 347 -1.19 21.40 -10.01
C GLU A 347 -0.97 21.23 -11.51
N ALA A 348 0.11 21.83 -12.03
CA ALA A 348 0.43 21.71 -13.45
C ALA A 348 0.84 20.28 -13.84
N GLU A 349 1.60 19.60 -12.99
CA GLU A 349 2.12 18.24 -13.19
C GLU A 349 2.08 17.45 -11.87
N PRO A 350 0.89 16.97 -11.45
CA PRO A 350 0.71 16.36 -10.14
C PRO A 350 1.37 14.98 -10.06
N THR A 351 1.69 14.57 -8.84
CA THR A 351 1.95 13.17 -8.51
C THR A 351 0.75 12.61 -7.76
N HIS A 352 0.31 11.40 -8.12
CA HIS A 352 -0.87 10.76 -7.53
C HIS A 352 -0.58 9.32 -7.15
N VAL A 353 -1.04 8.90 -5.97
CA VAL A 353 -0.99 7.52 -5.46
C VAL A 353 -2.32 6.82 -5.73
N TYR A 354 -2.25 5.70 -6.45
CA TYR A 354 -3.34 4.73 -6.60
C TYR A 354 -3.11 3.57 -5.63
N LEU A 355 -4.05 3.38 -4.70
CA LEU A 355 -4.00 2.31 -3.70
C LEU A 355 -4.37 0.93 -4.29
N LEU A 356 -5.04 0.89 -5.44
CA LEU A 356 -5.42 -0.33 -6.14
C LEU A 356 -4.96 -0.30 -7.59
N PRO A 357 -4.50 -1.45 -8.15
CA PRO A 357 -4.34 -1.58 -9.59
C PRO A 357 -5.71 -1.54 -10.29
N GLY A 358 -5.71 -1.16 -11.56
CA GLY A 358 -6.92 -1.15 -12.37
C GLY A 358 -6.91 -0.13 -13.48
N ASN A 359 -8.07 0.02 -14.14
CA ASN A 359 -8.26 1.02 -15.19
C ASN A 359 -8.95 2.25 -14.62
N TYR A 360 -8.31 3.41 -14.72
CA TYR A 360 -8.80 4.69 -14.23
C TYR A 360 -9.07 5.64 -15.40
N LYS A 361 -10.24 6.28 -15.39
CA LYS A 361 -10.57 7.34 -16.37
C LYS A 361 -9.99 8.64 -15.87
N VAL A 362 -8.79 8.98 -16.33
CA VAL A 362 -8.09 10.21 -15.93
C VAL A 362 -8.44 11.32 -16.91
N ALA A 363 -8.79 12.50 -16.38
CA ALA A 363 -9.08 13.69 -17.17
C ALA A 363 -8.20 14.87 -16.74
N LEU A 364 -7.74 15.64 -17.73
CA LEU A 364 -7.13 16.94 -17.57
C LEU A 364 -7.99 17.97 -18.30
N GLN A 365 -8.54 18.93 -17.56
CA GLN A 365 -9.06 20.17 -18.13
C GLN A 365 -7.98 21.24 -18.07
N ALA A 366 -7.72 21.89 -19.20
CA ALA A 366 -6.79 23.00 -19.29
C ALA A 366 -7.51 24.26 -19.79
N GLY A 367 -7.26 25.40 -19.14
CA GLY A 367 -7.95 26.68 -19.42
C GLY A 367 -9.00 27.05 -18.37
N ARG A 368 -9.84 28.06 -18.66
CA ARG A 368 -10.87 28.56 -17.72
C ARG A 368 -12.21 28.82 -18.41
N GLY A 369 -13.29 28.42 -17.76
CA GLY A 369 -14.66 28.71 -18.22
C GLY A 369 -14.94 28.17 -19.61
N SER A 370 -15.54 28.99 -20.48
CA SER A 370 -15.82 28.63 -21.88
C SER A 370 -14.56 28.49 -22.75
N ALA A 371 -13.39 28.88 -22.24
CA ALA A 371 -12.11 28.77 -22.91
C ALA A 371 -11.26 27.67 -22.26
N SER A 372 -11.82 26.47 -22.16
CA SER A 372 -11.15 25.27 -21.66
C SER A 372 -11.28 24.12 -22.65
N ASN A 373 -10.29 23.24 -22.69
CA ASN A 373 -10.35 21.96 -23.38
C ASN A 373 -10.09 20.85 -22.36
N THR A 374 -10.70 19.70 -22.58
CA THR A 374 -10.54 18.53 -21.71
C THR A 374 -10.04 17.36 -22.52
N PHE A 375 -8.98 16.73 -22.05
CA PHE A 375 -8.51 15.44 -22.52
C PHE A 375 -8.76 14.40 -21.45
N GLN A 376 -9.41 13.30 -21.84
CA GLN A 376 -9.73 12.19 -20.96
C GLN A 376 -9.25 10.89 -21.61
N THR A 377 -8.64 10.03 -20.81
CA THR A 377 -8.13 8.74 -21.28
C THR A 377 -8.20 7.69 -20.18
N THR A 378 -8.30 6.44 -20.56
CA THR A 378 -8.23 5.30 -19.64
C THR A 378 -6.77 4.92 -19.42
N VAL A 379 -6.28 5.13 -18.21
CA VAL A 379 -4.93 4.77 -17.75
C VAL A 379 -5.00 3.44 -17.00
N HIS A 380 -4.19 2.48 -17.41
CA HIS A 380 -4.03 1.24 -16.66
C HIS A 380 -2.92 1.41 -15.63
N VAL A 381 -3.28 1.28 -14.36
CA VAL A 381 -2.38 1.36 -13.22
C VAL A 381 -2.07 -0.05 -12.75
N ASP A 382 -0.81 -0.43 -12.85
CA ASP A 382 -0.25 -1.67 -12.32
C ASP A 382 1.24 -1.43 -12.06
N ARG A 383 1.88 -2.40 -11.42
CA ARG A 383 3.29 -2.35 -11.05
C ARG A 383 4.20 -2.27 -12.26
N ASP A 384 5.17 -1.37 -12.22
CA ASP A 384 6.31 -1.38 -13.15
C ASP A 384 7.40 -2.30 -12.62
N TRP A 385 7.32 -3.55 -13.02
CA TRP A 385 8.24 -4.57 -12.59
C TRP A 385 9.68 -4.44 -13.13
N SER A 386 9.93 -3.59 -14.13
CA SER A 386 11.32 -3.24 -14.48
C SER A 386 12.04 -2.56 -13.31
N ARG A 387 11.29 -1.93 -12.39
CA ARG A 387 11.82 -1.32 -11.17
C ARG A 387 12.02 -2.30 -10.02
N GLN A 388 11.27 -3.40 -9.98
CA GLN A 388 11.43 -4.43 -8.94
C GLN A 388 12.78 -5.12 -9.04
N THR A 389 13.23 -5.41 -10.26
CA THR A 389 14.57 -5.96 -10.50
C THR A 389 15.70 -4.97 -10.16
N ALA A 390 15.37 -3.70 -9.91
CA ALA A 390 16.30 -2.68 -9.43
C ALA A 390 16.28 -2.51 -7.90
N GLU A 391 15.48 -3.31 -7.16
CA GLU A 391 15.33 -3.27 -5.70
C GLU A 391 14.96 -1.88 -5.14
N LYS A 392 14.26 -1.05 -5.91
CA LYS A 392 13.84 0.29 -5.49
C LYS A 392 12.37 0.30 -5.10
N ILE A 393 12.08 -0.11 -3.87
CA ILE A 393 10.77 0.05 -3.25
C ILE A 393 10.78 1.32 -2.39
N ASP A 394 9.79 2.19 -2.58
CA ASP A 394 9.67 3.41 -1.79
C ASP A 394 9.15 3.10 -0.37
N PRO A 395 9.52 3.89 0.66
CA PRO A 395 8.94 3.76 2.00
C PRO A 395 7.43 4.02 2.02
N ALA A 396 6.65 3.13 2.64
CA ALA A 396 5.19 3.24 2.70
C ALA A 396 4.70 4.52 3.41
N VAL A 397 5.45 5.04 4.40
CA VAL A 397 5.18 6.36 5.02
C VAL A 397 5.06 7.51 4.01
N GLN A 398 5.80 7.46 2.89
CA GLN A 398 5.70 8.51 1.86
C GLN A 398 4.32 8.49 1.21
N TYR A 399 3.78 7.31 0.95
CA TYR A 399 2.48 7.11 0.31
C TYR A 399 1.37 7.44 1.29
N ALA A 400 1.53 7.04 2.56
CA ALA A 400 0.62 7.40 3.64
C ALA A 400 0.47 8.93 3.75
N ARG A 401 1.57 9.69 3.64
CA ARG A 401 1.51 11.16 3.71
C ARG A 401 0.79 11.81 2.53
N GLU A 402 0.90 11.24 1.32
CA GLU A 402 0.15 11.75 0.17
C GLU A 402 -1.34 11.39 0.28
N VAL A 403 -1.67 10.14 0.64
CA VAL A 403 -3.05 9.69 0.84
C VAL A 403 -3.74 10.44 1.99
N ALA A 404 -3.00 10.86 3.02
CA ALA A 404 -3.53 11.68 4.11
C ALA A 404 -4.05 13.06 3.65
N ARG A 405 -3.67 13.52 2.46
CA ARG A 405 -4.16 14.78 1.86
C ARG A 405 -5.42 14.59 1.02
N TYR A 406 -5.83 13.35 0.78
CA TYR A 406 -6.99 13.04 -0.06
C TYR A 406 -8.30 13.39 0.62
N ASP A 407 -9.31 13.65 -0.21
CA ASP A 407 -10.70 13.70 0.24
C ASP A 407 -11.19 12.26 0.48
N LEU A 408 -11.06 11.81 1.73
CA LEU A 408 -11.41 10.44 2.16
C LEU A 408 -12.90 10.10 1.92
N ALA A 409 -13.78 11.10 1.88
CA ALA A 409 -15.20 10.90 1.59
C ALA A 409 -15.45 10.53 0.13
N LYS A 410 -14.56 10.92 -0.78
CA LYS A 410 -14.63 10.59 -2.21
C LYS A 410 -13.96 9.27 -2.59
N LEU A 411 -13.14 8.69 -1.72
CA LEU A 411 -12.56 7.38 -1.96
C LEU A 411 -13.64 6.29 -1.99
N GLY A 412 -13.53 5.36 -2.93
CA GLY A 412 -14.34 4.13 -2.92
C GLY A 412 -14.02 3.26 -1.69
N GLU A 413 -14.94 2.38 -1.31
CA GLU A 413 -14.85 1.59 -0.06
C GLU A 413 -13.55 0.78 0.05
N ALA A 414 -13.10 0.15 -1.04
CA ALA A 414 -11.86 -0.62 -1.06
C ALA A 414 -10.60 0.26 -0.88
N ASN A 415 -10.54 1.42 -1.55
CA ASN A 415 -9.44 2.37 -1.37
C ASN A 415 -9.43 2.97 0.04
N LEU A 416 -10.61 3.25 0.61
CA LEU A 416 -10.70 3.75 1.99
C LEU A 416 -10.24 2.70 3.00
N ALA A 417 -10.59 1.42 2.82
CA ALA A 417 -10.11 0.33 3.66
C ALA A 417 -8.57 0.19 3.60
N LEU A 418 -7.98 0.33 2.41
CA LEU A 418 -6.53 0.33 2.24
C LEU A 418 -5.88 1.55 2.88
N ALA A 419 -6.51 2.73 2.82
CA ALA A 419 -6.03 3.91 3.51
C ALA A 419 -6.02 3.71 5.04
N VAL A 420 -7.08 3.12 5.61
CA VAL A 420 -7.12 2.75 7.05
C VAL A 420 -5.96 1.82 7.39
N SER A 421 -5.77 0.75 6.62
CA SER A 421 -4.67 -0.21 6.84
C SER A 421 -3.28 0.43 6.71
N LEU A 422 -3.09 1.30 5.72
CA LEU A 422 -1.83 2.01 5.50
C LEU A 422 -1.52 2.97 6.67
N PHE A 423 -2.51 3.74 7.14
CA PHE A 423 -2.32 4.65 8.27
C PHE A 423 -2.08 3.92 9.58
N GLU A 424 -2.75 2.79 9.79
CA GLU A 424 -2.51 1.90 10.93
C GLU A 424 -1.08 1.35 10.90
N HIS A 425 -0.65 0.80 9.76
CA HIS A 425 0.69 0.23 9.58
C HIS A 425 1.80 1.25 9.84
N GLU A 426 1.64 2.47 9.32
CA GLU A 426 2.63 3.54 9.42
C GLU A 426 2.48 4.38 10.71
N GLY A 427 1.46 4.11 11.54
CA GLY A 427 1.23 4.83 12.80
C GLY A 427 0.76 6.27 12.63
N LEU A 428 0.11 6.64 11.52
CA LEU A 428 -0.44 7.97 11.27
C LEU A 428 -1.81 8.13 11.97
N ARG A 429 -1.78 8.47 13.26
CA ARG A 429 -2.97 8.49 14.15
C ARG A 429 -4.10 9.43 13.68
N GLU A 430 -3.79 10.67 13.31
CA GLU A 430 -4.84 11.63 12.88
C GLU A 430 -5.52 11.20 11.55
N PRO A 431 -4.78 10.87 10.47
CA PRO A 431 -5.38 10.31 9.25
C PRO A 431 -6.13 9.00 9.51
N LEU A 432 -5.62 8.13 10.39
CA LEU A 432 -6.30 6.90 10.77
C LEU A 432 -7.66 7.17 11.42
N ILE A 433 -7.74 8.10 12.37
CA ILE A 433 -8.99 8.50 13.01
C ILE A 433 -9.99 9.02 11.97
N ALA A 434 -9.54 9.86 11.04
CA ALA A 434 -10.40 10.41 9.98
C ALA A 434 -10.91 9.32 9.04
N ALA A 435 -10.03 8.46 8.53
CA ALA A 435 -10.38 7.37 7.61
C ALA A 435 -11.29 6.32 8.27
N ALA A 436 -10.98 5.92 9.50
CA ALA A 436 -11.79 4.96 10.25
C ALA A 436 -13.17 5.53 10.61
N THR A 437 -13.27 6.84 10.91
CA THR A 437 -14.56 7.52 11.14
C THR A 437 -15.42 7.53 9.88
N GLU A 438 -14.84 7.91 8.74
CA GLU A 438 -15.52 7.91 7.45
C GLU A 438 -16.00 6.49 7.09
N MET A 439 -15.12 5.50 7.22
CA MET A 439 -15.41 4.12 6.89
C MET A 439 -16.49 3.52 7.80
N ALA A 440 -16.36 3.64 9.13
CA ALA A 440 -17.30 3.02 10.07
C ALA A 440 -18.70 3.66 10.05
N PHE A 441 -18.80 4.96 9.78
CA PHE A 441 -20.05 5.70 10.02
C PHE A 441 -20.66 6.41 8.81
N ALA A 442 -19.88 6.78 7.80
CA ALA A 442 -20.44 7.40 6.58
C ALA A 442 -20.79 6.35 5.51
N ARG A 443 -20.08 5.21 5.48
CA ARG A 443 -20.32 4.15 4.50
C ARG A 443 -21.50 3.25 4.90
N LYS A 444 -22.41 3.04 3.94
CA LYS A 444 -23.62 2.22 4.15
C LYS A 444 -23.49 0.79 3.65
N GLY A 445 -22.56 0.51 2.74
CA GLY A 445 -22.41 -0.79 2.06
C GLY A 445 -21.63 -1.85 2.85
N LEU A 446 -20.96 -1.46 3.95
CA LEU A 446 -20.17 -2.37 4.76
C LEU A 446 -21.05 -3.31 5.60
N ASP A 447 -20.60 -4.56 5.73
CA ASP A 447 -21.22 -5.50 6.66
C ASP A 447 -20.87 -5.16 8.12
N ASP A 448 -21.69 -5.66 9.04
CA ASP A 448 -21.52 -5.43 10.47
C ASP A 448 -20.17 -5.95 11.03
N LYS A 449 -19.50 -6.93 10.37
CA LYS A 449 -18.20 -7.44 10.85
C LYS A 449 -17.13 -6.39 10.59
N GLU A 450 -17.14 -5.81 9.40
CA GLU A 450 -16.18 -4.79 9.00
C GLU A 450 -16.42 -3.47 9.72
N VAL A 451 -17.69 -3.08 9.90
CA VAL A 451 -18.06 -1.92 10.73
C VAL A 451 -17.57 -2.09 12.17
N LEU A 452 -17.76 -3.27 12.77
CA LEU A 452 -17.27 -3.56 14.11
C LEU A 452 -15.74 -3.46 14.17
N ARG A 453 -15.02 -4.12 13.25
CA ARG A 453 -13.55 -4.11 13.20
C ARG A 453 -12.99 -2.68 13.16
N VAL A 454 -13.47 -1.87 12.22
CA VAL A 454 -12.97 -0.51 12.02
C VAL A 454 -13.42 0.43 13.16
N GLY A 455 -14.63 0.25 13.68
CA GLY A 455 -15.13 1.02 14.81
C GLY A 455 -14.35 0.75 16.11
N LEU A 456 -13.95 -0.50 16.35
CA LEU A 456 -13.08 -0.86 17.48
C LEU A 456 -11.70 -0.24 17.34
N LEU A 457 -11.07 -0.35 16.16
CA LEU A 457 -9.79 0.28 15.85
C LEU A 457 -9.82 1.81 16.07
N LEU A 458 -10.90 2.47 15.62
CA LEU A 458 -11.10 3.90 15.86
C LEU A 458 -11.14 4.23 17.36
N GLY A 459 -11.94 3.49 18.14
CA GLY A 459 -12.07 3.71 19.57
C GLY A 459 -10.75 3.48 20.31
N GLU A 460 -10.02 2.40 19.99
CA GLU A 460 -8.71 2.09 20.56
C GLU A 460 -7.68 3.16 20.22
N THR A 461 -7.68 3.64 18.97
CA THR A 461 -6.81 4.74 18.53
C THR A 461 -7.12 6.03 19.29
N LEU A 462 -8.39 6.36 19.49
CA LEU A 462 -8.81 7.54 20.28
C LEU A 462 -8.39 7.41 21.76
N ARG A 463 -8.49 6.21 22.35
CA ARG A 463 -8.03 5.94 23.71
C ARG A 463 -6.50 6.08 23.84
N ALA A 464 -5.74 5.57 22.87
CA ALA A 464 -4.28 5.75 22.83
C ALA A 464 -3.87 7.23 22.78
N GLU A 465 -4.64 8.05 22.06
CA GLU A 465 -4.49 9.51 22.00
C GLU A 465 -5.09 10.25 23.21
N LYS A 466 -5.55 9.52 24.24
CA LYS A 466 -6.20 10.05 25.45
C LYS A 466 -7.49 10.85 25.19
N LYS A 467 -8.12 10.66 24.02
CA LYS A 467 -9.39 11.28 23.60
C LYS A 467 -10.58 10.43 24.06
N TYR A 468 -10.66 10.17 25.35
CA TYR A 468 -11.60 9.19 25.92
C TYR A 468 -13.09 9.52 25.68
N ASP A 469 -13.47 10.80 25.75
CA ASP A 469 -14.85 11.21 25.51
C ASP A 469 -15.26 11.02 24.03
N GLU A 470 -14.30 11.17 23.11
CA GLU A 470 -14.52 10.86 21.68
C GLU A 470 -14.60 9.35 21.46
N ALA A 471 -13.77 8.55 22.15
CA ALA A 471 -13.81 7.10 22.09
C ALA A 471 -15.17 6.56 22.57
N VAL A 472 -15.67 7.03 23.72
CA VAL A 472 -17.01 6.65 24.22
C VAL A 472 -18.09 6.99 23.21
N ARG A 473 -18.08 8.21 22.63
CA ARG A 473 -19.04 8.59 21.59
C ARG A 473 -18.92 7.72 20.33
N ALA A 474 -17.70 7.33 19.95
CA ALA A 474 -17.48 6.43 18.81
C ALA A 474 -18.08 5.05 19.09
N TYR A 475 -17.88 4.47 20.27
CA TYR A 475 -18.48 3.19 20.66
C TYR A 475 -20.01 3.25 20.76
N GLU A 476 -20.58 4.33 21.30
CA GLU A 476 -22.04 4.55 21.32
C GLU A 476 -22.64 4.63 19.91
N ARG A 477 -21.94 5.30 18.99
CA ARG A 477 -22.34 5.35 17.56
C ARG A 477 -22.21 3.98 16.91
N LEU A 478 -21.17 3.22 17.26
CA LEU A 478 -20.91 1.88 16.75
C LEU A 478 -22.00 0.90 17.20
N GLU A 479 -22.31 0.88 18.49
CA GLU A 479 -23.41 0.10 19.09
C GLU A 479 -24.74 0.36 18.35
N LYS A 480 -25.08 1.63 18.09
CA LYS A 480 -26.31 1.99 17.36
C LYS A 480 -26.27 1.62 15.87
N ARG A 481 -25.09 1.56 15.26
CA ARG A 481 -24.92 1.29 13.83
C ARG A 481 -25.06 -0.19 13.51
N LEU A 482 -24.59 -1.05 14.41
CA LEU A 482 -24.58 -2.51 14.26
C LEU A 482 -26.01 -3.07 14.38
N GLY A 483 -26.36 -4.02 13.51
CA GLY A 483 -27.67 -4.66 13.50
C GLY A 483 -27.76 -5.91 14.38
N ARG A 484 -26.63 -6.57 14.68
CA ARG A 484 -26.60 -7.80 15.47
C ARG A 484 -26.31 -7.56 16.96
N CYS A 485 -27.16 -8.10 17.85
CA CYS A 485 -27.03 -7.95 19.30
C CYS A 485 -25.67 -8.39 19.86
N ASP A 486 -25.08 -9.47 19.35
CA ASP A 486 -23.75 -9.92 19.80
C ASP A 486 -22.66 -8.88 19.51
N ARG A 487 -22.74 -8.19 18.37
CA ARG A 487 -21.78 -7.15 17.98
C ARG A 487 -22.04 -5.84 18.71
N GLN A 488 -23.31 -5.50 18.94
CA GLN A 488 -23.70 -4.36 19.76
C GLN A 488 -23.15 -4.50 21.19
N ALA A 489 -23.26 -5.68 21.78
CA ALA A 489 -22.73 -5.98 23.10
C ALA A 489 -21.22 -5.73 23.17
N ILE A 490 -20.45 -6.18 22.16
CA ILE A 490 -18.99 -5.92 22.09
C ILE A 490 -18.69 -4.41 22.13
N ALA A 491 -19.39 -3.61 21.32
CA ALA A 491 -19.21 -2.15 21.32
C ALA A 491 -19.62 -1.50 22.66
N ALA A 492 -20.72 -1.96 23.25
CA ALA A 492 -21.22 -1.46 24.52
C ALA A 492 -20.26 -1.75 25.70
N ILE A 493 -19.60 -2.92 25.68
CA ILE A 493 -18.59 -3.30 26.68
C ILE A 493 -17.40 -2.33 26.65
N GLN A 494 -16.96 -1.90 25.46
CA GLN A 494 -15.84 -0.95 25.33
C GLN A 494 -16.12 0.40 26.00
N ILE A 495 -17.38 0.82 26.08
CA ILE A 495 -17.76 2.05 26.80
C ILE A 495 -17.42 1.91 28.29
N GLY A 496 -17.85 0.81 28.92
CA GLY A 496 -17.57 0.55 30.34
C GLY A 496 -16.07 0.45 30.62
N GLU A 497 -15.32 -0.22 29.74
CA GLU A 497 -13.86 -0.37 29.88
C GLU A 497 -13.12 0.96 29.76
N THR A 498 -13.54 1.82 28.82
CA THR A 498 -12.95 3.15 28.66
C THR A 498 -13.21 4.02 29.91
N LEU A 499 -14.43 3.96 30.47
CA LEU A 499 -14.80 4.71 31.67
C LEU A 499 -14.07 4.21 32.92
N LEU A 500 -13.87 2.90 33.04
CA LEU A 500 -13.20 2.27 34.18
C LEU A 500 -11.68 2.46 34.12
N GLY A 501 -11.04 1.96 33.06
CA GLY A 501 -9.59 1.84 32.97
C GLY A 501 -8.87 3.17 32.76
N ASP A 502 -9.43 4.04 31.92
CA ASP A 502 -8.71 5.24 31.47
C ASP A 502 -9.12 6.52 32.23
N ARG A 503 -10.28 6.49 32.88
CA ARG A 503 -10.93 7.66 33.49
C ARG A 503 -11.22 7.50 34.98
N TYR A 504 -11.17 6.29 35.53
CA TYR A 504 -11.56 5.99 36.90
C TYR A 504 -12.97 6.52 37.25
N GLN A 505 -13.89 6.53 36.28
CA GLN A 505 -15.28 6.97 36.46
C GLN A 505 -16.16 5.80 36.88
N TYR A 506 -15.92 5.29 38.09
CA TYR A 506 -16.53 4.05 38.60
C TYR A 506 -18.05 4.01 38.51
N ASP A 507 -18.74 5.10 38.88
CA ASP A 507 -20.21 5.17 38.83
C ASP A 507 -20.76 5.12 37.40
N ALA A 508 -20.05 5.75 36.45
CA ALA A 508 -20.45 5.73 35.05
C ALA A 508 -20.17 4.36 34.41
N ALA A 509 -19.01 3.76 34.73
CA ALA A 509 -18.64 2.43 34.30
C ALA A 509 -19.60 1.37 34.82
N GLU A 510 -19.98 1.43 36.11
CA GLU A 510 -20.96 0.51 36.70
C GLU A 510 -22.31 0.60 35.97
N ARG A 511 -22.83 1.81 35.73
CA ARG A 511 -24.07 1.99 34.99
C ARG A 511 -23.98 1.42 33.57
N ALA A 512 -22.85 1.61 32.89
CA ALA A 512 -22.62 1.06 31.56
C ALA A 512 -22.62 -0.48 31.59
N TYR A 513 -21.89 -1.09 32.52
CA TYR A 513 -21.84 -2.54 32.67
C TYR A 513 -23.18 -3.17 33.07
N GLN A 514 -23.92 -2.55 34.00
CA GLN A 514 -25.26 -2.99 34.36
C GLN A 514 -26.24 -2.90 33.18
N ARG A 515 -26.13 -1.85 32.34
CA ARG A 515 -26.89 -1.75 31.08
C ARG A 515 -26.56 -2.92 30.16
N VAL A 516 -25.28 -3.23 29.97
CA VAL A 516 -24.85 -4.35 29.12
C VAL A 516 -25.44 -5.67 29.59
N LEU A 517 -25.35 -6.00 30.90
CA LEU A 517 -25.94 -7.23 31.43
C LEU A 517 -27.46 -7.28 31.21
N LYS A 518 -28.15 -6.15 31.37
CA LYS A 518 -29.60 -6.05 31.20
C LYS A 518 -30.04 -6.20 29.74
N GLU A 519 -29.32 -5.58 28.81
CA GLU A 519 -29.73 -5.50 27.40
C GLU A 519 -29.19 -6.66 26.56
N TYR A 520 -28.01 -7.20 26.92
CA TYR A 520 -27.27 -8.19 26.13
C TYR A 520 -26.97 -9.50 26.89
N GLY A 521 -27.49 -9.69 28.10
CA GLY A 521 -27.25 -10.90 28.91
C GLY A 521 -27.52 -12.22 28.18
N ASP A 522 -28.55 -12.24 27.33
CA ASP A 522 -28.97 -13.42 26.57
C ASP A 522 -28.51 -13.40 25.10
N ALA A 523 -27.64 -12.46 24.70
CA ALA A 523 -27.24 -12.26 23.30
C ALA A 523 -26.20 -13.28 22.79
N GLY A 524 -25.95 -14.38 23.52
CA GLY A 524 -24.99 -15.41 23.14
C GLY A 524 -23.51 -14.99 23.24
N VAL A 525 -23.24 -13.92 23.99
CA VAL A 525 -21.90 -13.31 24.17
C VAL A 525 -21.34 -13.56 25.57
N ALA A 526 -21.57 -14.76 26.12
CA ALA A 526 -21.17 -15.09 27.48
C ALA A 526 -19.66 -14.88 27.71
N TRP A 527 -18.84 -15.16 26.69
CA TRP A 527 -17.40 -14.92 26.71
C TRP A 527 -17.09 -13.43 26.92
N GLU A 528 -17.73 -12.54 26.17
CA GLU A 528 -17.52 -11.10 26.28
C GLU A 528 -18.09 -10.53 27.60
N LEU A 529 -19.23 -11.05 28.06
CA LEU A 529 -19.85 -10.66 29.34
C LEU A 529 -18.97 -11.00 30.54
N ARG A 530 -18.03 -11.95 30.42
CA ARG A 530 -17.00 -12.17 31.44
C ARG A 530 -16.22 -10.87 31.75
N ARG A 531 -15.89 -10.06 30.75
CA ARG A 531 -15.20 -8.76 30.93
C ARG A 531 -16.03 -7.79 31.77
N VAL A 532 -17.35 -7.82 31.60
CA VAL A 532 -18.31 -6.99 32.35
C VAL A 532 -18.30 -7.36 33.83
N HIS A 533 -18.37 -8.66 34.14
CA HIS A 533 -18.33 -9.14 35.52
C HIS A 533 -16.99 -8.85 36.20
N ILE A 534 -15.87 -9.00 35.49
CA ILE A 534 -14.54 -8.61 36.00
C ILE A 534 -14.51 -7.10 36.28
N GLY A 535 -14.98 -6.27 35.36
CA GLY A 535 -15.04 -4.81 35.54
C GLY A 535 -15.91 -4.38 36.72
N LEU A 536 -17.07 -5.02 36.93
CA LEU A 536 -17.91 -4.80 38.11
C LEU A 536 -17.20 -5.22 39.40
N GLY A 537 -16.48 -6.33 39.38
CA GLY A 537 -15.66 -6.77 40.53
C GLY A 537 -14.58 -5.74 40.86
N ASP A 538 -13.89 -5.22 39.85
CA ASP A 538 -12.85 -4.19 40.02
C ASP A 538 -13.43 -2.87 40.59
N ILE A 539 -14.65 -2.49 40.19
CA ILE A 539 -15.37 -1.33 40.75
C ILE A 539 -15.70 -1.54 42.23
N TRP A 540 -16.25 -2.71 42.60
CA TRP A 540 -16.59 -2.99 44.00
C TRP A 540 -15.37 -3.14 44.89
N ARG A 541 -14.30 -3.72 44.34
CA ARG A 541 -12.98 -3.80 44.99
C ARG A 541 -12.46 -2.41 45.31
N HIS A 542 -12.50 -1.48 44.34
CA HIS A 542 -12.10 -0.09 44.58
C HIS A 542 -12.94 0.60 45.66
N ARG A 543 -14.24 0.30 45.74
CA ARG A 543 -15.13 0.83 46.80
C ARG A 543 -14.97 0.12 48.15
N GLY A 544 -14.02 -0.80 48.30
CA GLY A 544 -13.79 -1.56 49.54
C GLY A 544 -14.88 -2.59 49.86
N ASN A 545 -15.75 -2.94 48.92
CA ASN A 545 -16.79 -3.93 49.13
C ASN A 545 -16.33 -5.31 48.61
N GLY A 546 -15.59 -6.03 49.45
CA GLY A 546 -15.03 -7.35 49.11
C GLY A 546 -16.07 -8.40 48.74
N ASP A 547 -17.22 -8.41 49.41
CA ASP A 547 -18.28 -9.39 49.18
C ASP A 547 -18.88 -9.23 47.78
N LYS A 548 -19.26 -7.99 47.41
CA LYS A 548 -19.76 -7.72 46.05
C LYS A 548 -18.70 -7.91 44.98
N ALA A 549 -17.44 -7.59 45.28
CA ALA A 549 -16.34 -7.85 44.36
C ALA A 549 -16.19 -9.36 44.11
N ARG A 550 -16.24 -10.17 45.17
CA ARG A 550 -16.16 -11.63 45.10
C ARG A 550 -17.33 -12.23 44.32
N GLU A 551 -18.56 -11.78 44.58
CA GLU A 551 -19.75 -12.20 43.83
C GLU A 551 -19.59 -11.93 42.33
N ALA A 552 -19.14 -10.73 41.96
CA ALA A 552 -18.93 -10.36 40.56
C ALA A 552 -17.83 -11.21 39.90
N TYR A 553 -16.70 -11.44 40.57
CA TYR A 553 -15.64 -12.31 40.04
C TYR A 553 -16.08 -13.78 39.93
N GLN A 554 -16.93 -14.27 40.86
CA GLN A 554 -17.53 -15.61 40.75
C GLN A 554 -18.48 -15.72 39.56
N GLN A 555 -19.22 -14.66 39.24
CA GLN A 555 -20.04 -14.61 38.01
C GLN A 555 -19.16 -14.66 36.76
N ALA A 556 -18.01 -13.98 36.75
CA ALA A 556 -17.04 -14.11 35.68
C ALA A 556 -16.56 -15.57 35.54
N ASP A 557 -16.16 -16.20 36.64
CA ASP A 557 -15.67 -17.58 36.69
C ASP A 557 -16.71 -18.64 36.27
N ALA A 558 -18.00 -18.33 36.38
CA ALA A 558 -19.07 -19.19 35.86
C ALA A 558 -19.02 -19.33 34.32
N VAL A 559 -18.42 -18.37 33.61
CA VAL A 559 -18.17 -18.46 32.16
C VAL A 559 -16.96 -19.35 31.90
N LYS A 560 -17.21 -20.58 31.42
CA LYS A 560 -16.17 -21.60 31.20
C LYS A 560 -15.24 -21.21 30.03
N MET A 561 -13.93 -21.17 30.29
CA MET A 561 -12.88 -20.83 29.31
C MET A 561 -12.14 -22.04 28.71
N ASP A 562 -12.67 -23.26 28.92
CA ASP A 562 -12.03 -24.59 28.85
C ASP A 562 -11.75 -25.14 30.26
N ALA A 563 -12.32 -26.30 30.57
CA ALA A 563 -12.25 -26.90 31.89
C ALA A 563 -10.85 -27.51 32.14
N GLN A 564 -9.95 -26.72 32.72
CA GLN A 564 -8.65 -27.20 33.19
C GLN A 564 -8.82 -27.91 34.56
N PRO A 565 -8.23 -29.09 34.78
CA PRO A 565 -8.21 -29.72 36.09
C PRO A 565 -7.61 -28.80 37.17
N PRO A 566 -8.05 -28.84 38.45
CA PRO A 566 -7.61 -27.89 39.48
C PRO A 566 -6.09 -27.82 39.71
N ASN A 567 -5.40 -28.96 39.56
CA ASN A 567 -3.94 -29.04 39.62
C ASN A 567 -3.25 -28.29 38.47
N VAL A 568 -3.88 -28.21 37.31
CA VAL A 568 -3.34 -27.46 36.15
C VAL A 568 -3.58 -25.96 36.31
N ALA A 569 -4.69 -25.56 36.93
CA ALA A 569 -4.95 -24.16 37.28
C ALA A 569 -3.91 -23.60 38.28
N ALA A 570 -3.57 -24.36 39.33
CA ALA A 570 -2.54 -23.94 40.29
C ALA A 570 -1.15 -23.81 39.64
N VAL A 571 -0.80 -24.73 38.73
CA VAL A 571 0.44 -24.64 37.94
C VAL A 571 0.41 -23.41 37.04
N ARG A 572 -0.71 -23.14 36.35
CA ARG A 572 -0.89 -21.96 35.49
C ARG A 572 -0.70 -20.66 36.25
N VAL A 573 -1.32 -20.51 37.43
CA VAL A 573 -1.15 -19.35 38.31
C VAL A 573 0.32 -19.17 38.71
N GLY A 574 1.00 -20.26 39.08
CA GLY A 574 2.43 -20.23 39.42
C GLY A 574 3.32 -19.83 38.23
N THR A 575 2.98 -20.28 37.02
CA THR A 575 3.68 -19.91 35.78
C THR A 575 3.49 -18.43 35.43
N LEU A 576 2.25 -17.93 35.48
CA LEU A 576 1.94 -16.52 35.20
C LEU A 576 2.65 -15.60 36.19
N ALA A 577 2.63 -15.92 37.49
CA ALA A 577 3.36 -15.16 38.51
C ALA A 577 4.87 -15.08 38.21
N ARG A 578 5.49 -16.20 37.82
CA ARG A 578 6.92 -16.24 37.46
C ARG A 578 7.24 -15.37 36.25
N TYR A 579 6.40 -15.40 35.21
CA TYR A 579 6.60 -14.53 34.04
C TYR A 579 6.48 -13.06 34.41
N VAL A 580 5.49 -12.67 35.21
CA VAL A 580 5.35 -11.28 35.68
C VAL A 580 6.61 -10.84 36.44
N GLU A 581 7.12 -11.67 37.36
CA GLU A 581 8.35 -11.38 38.11
C GLU A 581 9.59 -11.27 37.22
N GLU A 582 9.73 -12.15 36.23
CA GLU A 582 10.84 -12.17 35.28
C GLU A 582 10.85 -10.93 34.39
N TYR A 583 9.74 -10.65 33.71
CA TYR A 583 9.63 -9.48 32.82
C TYR A 583 9.67 -8.16 33.60
N THR A 584 9.14 -8.11 34.84
CA THR A 584 9.29 -6.94 35.72
C THR A 584 10.77 -6.69 36.06
N ARG A 585 11.57 -7.75 36.29
CA ARG A 585 13.01 -7.64 36.55
C ARG A 585 13.79 -7.17 35.33
N GLU A 586 13.37 -7.62 34.15
CA GLU A 586 13.93 -7.20 32.86
C GLU A 586 13.46 -5.81 32.43
N ARG A 587 12.49 -5.23 33.13
CA ARG A 587 11.84 -3.95 32.82
C ARG A 587 11.09 -3.98 31.49
N ASP A 588 10.65 -5.17 31.09
CA ASP A 588 9.74 -5.38 29.98
C ASP A 588 8.30 -5.25 30.46
N TRP A 589 7.87 -4.00 30.51
CA TRP A 589 6.56 -3.57 31.01
C TRP A 589 5.38 -4.08 30.20
N GLU A 590 5.58 -4.25 28.89
CA GLU A 590 4.55 -4.70 27.98
C GLU A 590 4.20 -6.14 28.27
N TRP A 591 5.21 -7.02 28.33
CA TRP A 591 4.99 -8.42 28.64
C TRP A 591 4.58 -8.65 30.09
N ALA A 592 5.20 -7.95 31.06
CA ALA A 592 4.79 -8.04 32.46
C ALA A 592 3.31 -7.65 32.66
N GLY A 593 2.88 -6.56 32.01
CA GLY A 593 1.48 -6.13 31.99
C GLY A 593 0.57 -7.15 31.31
N LYS A 594 0.98 -7.67 30.16
CA LYS A 594 0.22 -8.69 29.42
C LYS A 594 -0.04 -9.94 30.26
N PHE A 595 0.96 -10.45 30.97
CA PHE A 595 0.77 -11.64 31.83
C PHE A 595 -0.08 -11.34 33.07
N LEU A 596 -0.06 -10.12 33.60
CA LEU A 596 -1.01 -9.68 34.63
C LEU A 596 -2.44 -9.65 34.09
N ASP A 597 -2.65 -9.16 32.87
CA ASP A 597 -3.97 -9.12 32.24
C ASP A 597 -4.47 -10.53 31.92
N ASP A 598 -3.62 -11.42 31.39
CA ASP A 598 -3.94 -12.83 31.16
C ASP A 598 -4.34 -13.52 32.49
N TRP A 599 -3.62 -13.26 33.58
CA TRP A 599 -3.96 -13.79 34.90
C TRP A 599 -5.29 -13.23 35.42
N ALA A 600 -5.50 -11.91 35.33
CA ALA A 600 -6.75 -11.27 35.73
C ALA A 600 -7.96 -11.79 34.95
N TRP A 601 -7.75 -12.13 33.67
CA TRP A 601 -8.74 -12.73 32.79
C TRP A 601 -9.07 -14.18 33.18
N GLU A 602 -8.05 -15.01 33.37
CA GLU A 602 -8.19 -16.44 33.67
C GLU A 602 -8.66 -16.70 35.12
N PHE A 603 -8.15 -15.93 36.10
CA PHE A 603 -8.39 -16.13 37.53
C PHE A 603 -8.72 -14.80 38.25
N PRO A 604 -9.88 -14.18 37.96
CA PRO A 604 -10.25 -12.88 38.51
C PRO A 604 -10.31 -12.85 40.04
N LEU A 605 -10.67 -13.95 40.70
CA LEU A 605 -10.63 -14.06 42.17
C LEU A 605 -9.23 -13.86 42.76
N ALA A 606 -8.16 -14.13 42.01
CA ALA A 606 -6.78 -13.92 42.46
C ALA A 606 -6.48 -12.45 42.80
N LYS A 607 -7.27 -11.50 42.25
CA LYS A 607 -7.19 -10.07 42.59
C LYS A 607 -7.61 -9.77 44.04
N LEU A 608 -8.45 -10.63 44.64
CA LEU A 608 -8.82 -10.56 46.06
C LEU A 608 -7.93 -11.40 46.95
N ASP A 609 -7.29 -12.45 46.40
CA ASP A 609 -6.33 -13.27 47.15
C ASP A 609 -5.07 -12.47 47.50
N GLY A 610 -4.57 -11.68 46.54
CA GLY A 610 -3.59 -10.62 46.76
C GLY A 610 -2.20 -10.84 46.16
N HIS A 611 -1.89 -12.04 45.67
CA HIS A 611 -0.62 -12.28 44.97
C HIS A 611 -0.50 -11.45 43.69
N TRP A 612 -1.57 -11.46 42.88
CA TRP A 612 -1.66 -10.67 41.65
C TRP A 612 -1.46 -9.17 41.95
N SER A 613 -2.17 -8.65 42.95
CA SER A 613 -2.12 -7.24 43.36
C SER A 613 -0.73 -6.85 43.84
N LEU A 614 -0.03 -7.73 44.55
CA LEU A 614 1.33 -7.49 45.00
C LEU A 614 2.32 -7.39 43.84
N LEU A 615 2.24 -8.31 42.87
CA LEU A 615 3.10 -8.28 41.69
C LEU A 615 2.81 -7.06 40.82
N ARG A 616 1.53 -6.71 40.65
CA ARG A 616 1.13 -5.47 39.98
C ARG A 616 1.65 -4.22 40.70
N ALA A 617 1.51 -4.12 42.01
CA ALA A 617 2.01 -3.00 42.80
C ALA A 617 3.54 -2.86 42.71
N ASN A 618 4.27 -3.99 42.77
CA ASN A 618 5.73 -4.01 42.59
C ASN A 618 6.13 -3.54 41.19
N MET A 619 5.45 -4.04 40.15
CA MET A 619 5.68 -3.62 38.76
C MET A 619 5.44 -2.11 38.58
N LEU A 620 4.29 -1.60 39.06
CA LEU A 620 3.94 -0.18 38.99
C LEU A 620 4.95 0.69 39.76
N THR A 621 5.42 0.22 40.93
CA THR A 621 6.46 0.90 41.70
C THR A 621 7.78 0.95 40.92
N ALA A 622 8.18 -0.16 40.29
CA ALA A 622 9.40 -0.24 39.48
C ALA A 622 9.36 0.64 38.21
N MET A 623 8.16 0.90 37.67
CA MET A 623 7.90 1.87 36.59
C MET A 623 7.92 3.33 37.06
N GLY A 624 7.93 3.59 38.37
CA GLY A 624 7.77 4.94 38.95
C GLY A 624 6.31 5.44 39.00
N ARG A 625 5.33 4.57 38.77
CA ARG A 625 3.89 4.88 38.84
C ARG A 625 3.36 4.71 40.27
N THR A 626 3.94 5.46 41.20
CA THR A 626 3.70 5.31 42.64
C THR A 626 2.23 5.52 43.04
N ASP A 627 1.51 6.43 42.40
CA ASP A 627 0.09 6.68 42.70
C ASP A 627 -0.81 5.51 42.30
N ASP A 628 -0.50 4.86 41.18
CA ASP A 628 -1.25 3.69 40.72
C ASP A 628 -0.93 2.46 41.59
N ALA A 629 0.33 2.32 42.04
CA ALA A 629 0.73 1.27 42.97
C ALA A 629 0.02 1.42 44.34
N LEU A 630 -0.07 2.66 44.86
CA LEU A 630 -0.79 2.95 46.09
C LEU A 630 -2.28 2.63 45.95
N ARG A 631 -2.92 3.02 44.84
CA ARG A 631 -4.33 2.69 44.59
C ARG A 631 -4.54 1.19 44.58
N GLU A 632 -3.70 0.45 43.86
CA GLU A 632 -3.77 -1.01 43.78
C GLU A 632 -3.68 -1.69 45.14
N VAL A 633 -2.76 -1.24 46.00
CA VAL A 633 -2.61 -1.74 47.37
C VAL A 633 -3.84 -1.42 48.21
N LEU A 634 -4.25 -0.15 48.25
CA LEU A 634 -5.32 0.32 49.13
C LEU A 634 -6.66 -0.29 48.75
N ASP A 635 -6.95 -0.45 47.46
CA ASP A 635 -8.15 -1.11 46.96
C ASP A 635 -8.25 -2.54 47.49
N LEU A 636 -7.14 -3.29 47.48
CA LEU A 636 -7.13 -4.66 48.00
C LEU A 636 -7.27 -4.69 49.52
N VAL A 637 -6.50 -3.90 50.26
CA VAL A 637 -6.55 -3.94 51.74
C VAL A 637 -7.93 -3.53 52.24
N ALA A 638 -8.58 -2.57 51.58
CA ALA A 638 -9.96 -2.19 51.88
C ALA A 638 -10.96 -3.31 51.55
N ALA A 639 -10.83 -3.96 50.38
CA ALA A 639 -11.77 -4.98 49.94
C ALA A 639 -11.58 -6.33 50.66
N ASN A 640 -10.35 -6.72 50.99
CA ASN A 640 -10.04 -7.96 51.69
C ASN A 640 -8.92 -7.74 52.72
N PRO A 641 -9.26 -7.22 53.91
CA PRO A 641 -8.27 -7.01 54.97
C PRO A 641 -7.65 -8.32 55.45
N HIS A 642 -8.27 -9.49 55.20
CA HIS A 642 -7.74 -10.80 55.58
C HIS A 642 -6.86 -11.46 54.51
N SER A 643 -6.46 -10.73 53.46
CA SER A 643 -5.55 -11.26 52.44
C SER A 643 -4.23 -11.75 53.07
N PRO A 644 -3.71 -12.94 52.68
CA PRO A 644 -2.39 -13.42 53.12
C PRO A 644 -1.23 -12.55 52.60
N TYR A 645 -1.51 -11.56 51.74
CA TYR A 645 -0.52 -10.62 51.23
C TYR A 645 -0.68 -9.20 51.80
N ALA A 646 -1.64 -8.98 52.70
CA ALA A 646 -1.97 -7.65 53.22
C ALA A 646 -0.76 -6.93 53.84
N VAL A 647 0.03 -7.61 54.68
CA VAL A 647 1.22 -7.00 55.31
C VAL A 647 2.30 -6.66 54.28
N ARG A 648 2.53 -7.51 53.27
CA ARG A 648 3.50 -7.22 52.20
C ARG A 648 3.06 -6.02 51.37
N LEU A 649 1.77 -5.91 51.08
CA LEU A 649 1.19 -4.77 50.37
C LEU A 649 1.29 -3.48 51.18
N LEU A 650 0.99 -3.53 52.49
CA LEU A 650 1.16 -2.39 53.40
C LEU A 650 2.64 -1.92 53.44
N ILE A 651 3.59 -2.84 53.43
CA ILE A 651 5.02 -2.52 53.30
C ILE A 651 5.31 -1.80 51.97
N VAL A 652 4.81 -2.30 50.84
CA VAL A 652 4.97 -1.65 49.52
C VAL A 652 4.34 -0.25 49.51
N SER A 653 3.16 -0.07 50.11
CA SER A 653 2.54 1.25 50.22
C SER A 653 3.36 2.22 51.08
N ALA A 654 4.00 1.72 52.14
CA ALA A 654 4.89 2.53 52.94
C ALA A 654 6.12 2.98 52.16
N GLU A 655 6.72 2.09 51.35
CA GLU A 655 7.81 2.46 50.43
C GLU A 655 7.35 3.54 49.45
N CYS A 656 6.17 3.37 48.86
CA CYS A 656 5.56 4.35 47.97
C CYS A 656 5.40 5.74 48.64
N TYR A 657 4.88 5.79 49.87
CA TYR A 657 4.75 7.04 50.62
C TYR A 657 6.11 7.65 51.00
N VAL A 658 7.13 6.84 51.33
CA VAL A 658 8.50 7.32 51.53
C VAL A 658 9.04 7.97 50.25
N THR A 659 8.86 7.34 49.09
CA THR A 659 9.25 7.90 47.79
C THR A 659 8.55 9.22 47.50
N LYS A 660 7.29 9.37 47.92
CA LYS A 660 6.52 10.63 47.81
C LYS A 660 6.87 11.67 48.88
N GLY A 661 7.73 11.35 49.86
CA GLY A 661 8.10 12.23 50.97
C GLY A 661 7.08 12.27 52.11
N ASP A 662 6.00 11.49 52.06
CA ASP A 662 4.96 11.41 53.08
C ASP A 662 5.33 10.38 54.15
N ARG A 663 6.35 10.71 54.96
CA ARG A 663 6.86 9.82 56.02
C ARG A 663 5.82 9.50 57.08
N GLU A 664 4.82 10.36 57.28
CA GLU A 664 3.77 10.13 58.25
C GLU A 664 2.83 9.01 57.80
N LYS A 665 2.33 9.07 56.56
CA LYS A 665 1.54 7.97 56.00
C LYS A 665 2.33 6.68 55.86
N ALA A 666 3.61 6.75 55.51
CA ALA A 666 4.46 5.57 55.49
C ALA A 666 4.53 4.86 56.85
N ARG A 667 4.67 5.63 57.94
CA ARG A 667 4.63 5.09 59.30
C ARG A 667 3.24 4.54 59.65
N LEU A 668 2.16 5.22 59.24
CA LEU A 668 0.80 4.74 59.47
C LEU A 668 0.58 3.37 58.82
N MET A 669 0.96 3.18 57.56
CA MET A 669 0.80 1.89 56.87
C MET A 669 1.58 0.75 57.55
N LEU A 670 2.82 1.03 58.01
CA LEU A 670 3.62 0.04 58.73
C LEU A 670 3.08 -0.24 60.14
N GLN A 671 2.52 0.77 60.80
CA GLN A 671 1.86 0.62 62.09
C GLN A 671 0.62 -0.26 61.97
N THR A 672 -0.24 -0.01 60.98
CA THR A 672 -1.37 -0.87 60.61
C THR A 672 -0.90 -2.32 60.39
N ALA A 673 0.19 -2.52 59.64
CA ALA A 673 0.75 -3.86 59.41
C ALA A 673 1.25 -4.55 60.69
N VAL A 674 1.62 -3.82 61.75
CA VAL A 674 2.12 -4.39 63.00
C VAL A 674 1.01 -4.64 64.03
N GLU A 675 0.01 -3.77 64.04
CA GLU A 675 -1.10 -3.76 65.00
C GLU A 675 -2.24 -4.69 64.55
N ASP A 676 -2.67 -4.58 63.30
CA ASP A 676 -3.87 -5.28 62.81
C ASP A 676 -3.56 -6.73 62.35
N TYR A 677 -2.28 -7.06 62.17
CA TYR A 677 -1.80 -8.35 61.66
C TYR A 677 -0.77 -9.01 62.59
N PRO A 678 -1.15 -9.37 63.84
CA PRO A 678 -0.20 -9.80 64.87
C PRO A 678 0.54 -11.12 64.55
N GLU A 679 -0.06 -11.98 63.73
CA GLU A 679 0.41 -13.34 63.41
C GLU A 679 1.03 -13.47 61.99
N ASP A 680 1.15 -12.37 61.24
CA ASP A 680 1.68 -12.42 59.87
C ASP A 680 3.21 -12.60 59.85
N ALA A 681 3.72 -13.45 58.95
CA ALA A 681 5.13 -13.78 58.83
C ALA A 681 6.03 -12.58 58.50
N HIS A 682 5.48 -11.52 57.89
CA HIS A 682 6.20 -10.31 57.51
C HIS A 682 6.08 -9.18 58.53
N ARG A 683 5.38 -9.40 59.65
CA ARG A 683 5.16 -8.40 60.70
C ARG A 683 6.46 -7.84 61.28
N ASP A 684 7.45 -8.70 61.52
CA ASP A 684 8.73 -8.27 62.10
C ASP A 684 9.51 -7.36 61.13
N GLU A 685 9.36 -7.56 59.82
CA GLU A 685 9.92 -6.66 58.81
C GLU A 685 9.22 -5.30 58.83
N ALA A 686 7.88 -5.28 58.89
CA ALA A 686 7.12 -4.04 59.04
C ALA A 686 7.53 -3.27 60.30
N ARG A 687 7.72 -3.97 61.43
CA ARG A 687 8.17 -3.37 62.70
C ARG A 687 9.56 -2.75 62.59
N ARG A 688 10.52 -3.44 61.97
CA ARG A 688 11.89 -2.90 61.76
C ARG A 688 11.84 -1.62 60.92
N ARG A 689 11.06 -1.63 59.83
CA ARG A 689 10.90 -0.45 58.97
C ARG A 689 10.21 0.71 59.68
N LEU A 690 9.20 0.42 60.50
CA LEU A 690 8.52 1.43 61.30
C LEU A 690 9.50 2.12 62.28
N GLN A 691 10.34 1.35 62.96
CA GLN A 691 11.38 1.88 63.83
C GLN A 691 12.39 2.73 63.07
N ALA A 692 12.83 2.28 61.88
CA ALA A 692 13.74 3.04 61.02
C ALA A 692 13.16 4.39 60.57
N LEU A 693 11.83 4.49 60.44
CA LEU A 693 11.13 5.73 60.10
C LEU A 693 10.81 6.62 61.32
N GLY A 694 11.19 6.23 62.54
CA GLY A 694 10.99 7.03 63.76
C GLY A 694 9.87 6.54 64.68
N GLY A 695 9.42 5.29 64.54
CA GLY A 695 8.46 4.64 65.45
C GLY A 695 6.99 4.95 65.13
N PRO A 696 6.04 4.43 65.94
CA PRO A 696 4.61 4.58 65.72
C PRO A 696 4.16 6.05 65.69
N VAL A 697 3.12 6.34 64.91
CA VAL A 697 2.48 7.65 64.88
C VAL A 697 1.63 7.79 66.14
N LYS A 698 1.75 8.92 66.85
CA LYS A 698 0.85 9.24 67.97
C LYS A 698 -0.53 9.56 67.40
N THR A 699 -1.44 8.60 67.45
CA THR A 699 -2.83 8.80 67.03
C THR A 699 -3.62 9.46 68.16
N ASP A 700 -3.93 10.75 68.04
CA ASP A 700 -5.07 11.32 68.76
C ASP A 700 -6.33 10.71 68.14
N ALA A 701 -7.14 10.04 68.97
CA ALA A 701 -8.22 9.13 68.59
C ALA A 701 -9.45 9.76 67.88
N LYS A 702 -9.28 10.79 67.04
CA LYS A 702 -10.38 11.53 66.39
C LYS A 702 -10.26 11.81 64.90
N ALA A 703 -9.24 11.32 64.20
CA ALA A 703 -9.07 11.64 62.78
C ALA A 703 -8.72 10.41 61.93
N VAL A 704 -9.60 9.42 61.87
CA VAL A 704 -9.63 8.44 60.76
C VAL A 704 -11.09 8.22 60.40
N GLY A 705 -11.50 8.85 59.29
CA GLY A 705 -12.80 8.69 58.63
C GLY A 705 -12.59 8.86 57.15
#